data_AF-A0A4D4MHA4-F1
#
_entry.id   AF-A0A4D4MHA4-F1
#
_cell.length_a   1.000
_cell.length_b   1.000
_cell.length_c   1.000
_cell.angle_alpha   90.00
_cell.angle_beta   90.00
_cell.angle_gamma   90.00
#
_symmetry.space_group_name_H-M   'P 1'
#
loop_
_entity.id
_entity.type
_entity.pdbx_description
1 polymer ?
#
loop_
_entity_poly.entity_id
_entity_poly.type
_entity_poly.pdbx_seq_one_letter_code
_entity_poly.pdbx_strand_id
1 'polypeptide(L)'
;MNSRIITFYSYKGGTGRSMSLANTAWILASNGKRILVVDWDLEAPGLHRYFHPFLPDHELRSSPGVMDLVWEFATAAMDPATPDEPAWHERLAEIEPYAMSVEHPFPGQGTIDFVPAGRQDDLYSTLVTTFDWSNFYERLGGGGFIEALKRGMRERYDYVLIDSRTGLSDTAGICTVQLPDMLVNCFSLSTQAIDGAEAVAASVHRQRAGDQPRMFPVPMRVDDGEQDKLESSRDYARAKFGRYLSHVPDPDGYWGDVEVPYKPFYAYEEILATVGDRPRQQDTVLAATERIVAHLTDHEITRLVTDLDEPGRRALLERFQRVGPLASDRLTPDRRRQPSSRVFISYSYDSIDHFEAVRELWFLLRGHGINALLDRAPGQRQPDWRPWQREQLLAADTVVVVPSPAYRRQPTDDVKDLREAYRTRPRRFVRVVLPGGTHEDLPDFLRGEASARSAEVRALTAEGVEPLAELILRQVSAVRLSSSNLVTSRPTRNVRNTDPELVDAADALSYALIEEQHMEVRHRRLTDPYPLPLRWSLNPFLSADNGPMTSTSGDLLEETGDPFASLPSGRLVLVGPPGSGKTSAAILLTLRLLQNRTSLQPVPVLLPMASWDPTTQTLQDWIVDRLWVNHAVNRIGRGTAQRLVAEDLILPVLDGLDELPAPLRAAALEALRRSIPPDGMYVMTSRIAEYESSVLDTGRPPARTTVLTLEPLHSEDVIAHLARNRLPNDTRWEPISHSLLAQPSGPLARTLTQPLMLQLAVEIYRAPSAHPAELLRIPDEKSIHTHLLNALLPALYDPFPTSDRHDFSPFRARRWLTFLAAHLERQQTHELTWWEIHRFFAPGRMRLLLGWFCALLTAPGLVLVYLTSTPLDATFPDLRPTVAALTGAALATVMLTVVRSPSPRRALRVLDRRFYPSLTRLTRPVDPATTSPRASLRADRRATLLPPLLTGSGLAAVLTGVTVPSEGFAASVLAGLLTFVVTTLLLMGLSLRSSASGRYAVTVLWLALRGQLPWRLMSFLDDAHRRGVLRRTGAAYQFRHRLLQQVLAEQAKSGNP
;
A
#
# COMPACT_ATOMS: atom_id res chain seq x y z
N MET A 1 -5.62 45.15 6.81
CA MET A 1 -6.01 44.00 7.66
C MET A 1 -4.88 42.98 7.57
N ASN A 2 -4.33 42.52 8.69
CA ASN A 2 -3.17 41.61 8.71
C ASN A 2 -3.64 40.13 8.73
N SER A 3 -4.33 39.69 7.66
CA SER A 3 -4.62 38.26 7.49
C SER A 3 -3.31 37.48 7.30
N ARG A 4 -3.20 36.30 7.90
CA ARG A 4 -2.00 35.44 7.82
C ARG A 4 -2.33 34.06 7.30
N ILE A 5 -1.56 33.59 6.31
CA ILE A 5 -1.61 32.20 5.85
C ILE A 5 -0.50 31.41 6.51
N ILE A 6 -0.87 30.38 7.26
CA ILE A 6 0.02 29.54 8.04
C ILE A 6 -0.07 28.11 7.50
N THR A 7 1.02 27.63 6.91
CA THR A 7 1.09 26.23 6.48
C THR A 7 1.75 25.40 7.58
N PHE A 8 1.10 24.30 7.95
CA PHE A 8 1.72 23.24 8.73
C PHE A 8 2.33 22.22 7.76
N TYR A 9 3.62 21.92 7.96
CA TYR A 9 4.39 21.05 7.08
C TYR A 9 5.17 20.01 7.89
N SER A 10 5.29 18.80 7.35
CA SER A 10 6.20 17.79 7.91
C SER A 10 6.80 16.90 6.83
N TYR A 11 8.07 16.53 7.02
CA TYR A 11 8.77 15.64 6.08
C TYR A 11 8.28 14.17 6.15
N LYS A 12 7.72 13.75 7.29
CA LYS A 12 7.19 12.39 7.51
C LYS A 12 5.74 12.42 7.97
N GLY A 13 4.95 11.46 7.51
CA GLY A 13 3.64 11.12 8.07
C GLY A 13 3.69 10.71 9.53
N GLY A 14 2.58 10.93 10.24
CA GLY A 14 2.40 10.52 11.64
C GLY A 14 3.13 11.39 12.68
N THR A 15 3.62 12.57 12.29
CA THR A 15 4.29 13.52 13.20
C THR A 15 3.34 14.28 14.11
N GLY A 16 2.03 14.33 13.83
CA GLY A 16 1.04 15.11 14.59
C GLY A 16 0.72 16.49 14.00
N ARG A 17 1.13 16.74 12.74
CA ARG A 17 0.88 17.99 11.99
C ARG A 17 -0.60 18.40 11.96
N SER A 18 -1.48 17.56 11.44
CA SER A 18 -2.92 17.84 11.30
C SER A 18 -3.59 18.07 12.65
N MET A 19 -3.18 17.32 13.70
CA MET A 19 -3.63 17.56 15.08
C MET A 19 -3.24 18.96 15.57
N SER A 20 -1.98 19.35 15.40
CA SER A 20 -1.50 20.67 15.83
C SER A 20 -2.24 21.79 15.12
N LEU A 21 -2.50 21.62 13.83
CA LEU A 21 -3.26 22.56 13.02
C LEU A 21 -4.71 22.67 13.51
N ALA A 22 -5.41 21.55 13.70
CA ALA A 22 -6.80 21.55 14.15
C ALA A 22 -6.98 22.20 15.52
N ASN A 23 -6.06 21.93 16.46
CA ASN A 23 -6.07 22.57 17.78
C ASN A 23 -5.74 24.06 17.70
N THR A 24 -4.80 24.46 16.83
CA THR A 24 -4.50 25.88 16.55
C THR A 24 -5.74 26.61 16.03
N ALA A 25 -6.46 26.01 15.06
CA ALA A 25 -7.71 26.55 14.53
C ALA A 25 -8.74 26.79 15.64
N TRP A 26 -8.92 25.79 16.50
CA TRP A 26 -9.88 25.85 17.60
C TRP A 26 -9.55 26.95 18.62
N ILE A 27 -8.29 27.08 19.01
CA ILE A 27 -7.84 28.11 19.95
C ILE A 27 -8.04 29.51 19.36
N LEU A 28 -7.69 29.71 18.09
CA LEU A 28 -7.86 31.01 17.42
C LEU A 28 -9.34 31.39 17.30
N ALA A 29 -10.19 30.46 16.84
CA ALA A 29 -11.63 30.69 16.70
C ALA A 29 -12.30 30.98 18.06
N SER A 30 -11.88 30.25 19.10
CA SER A 30 -12.32 30.50 20.48
C SER A 30 -11.99 31.90 20.99
N ASN A 31 -10.97 32.55 20.43
CA ASN A 31 -10.59 33.94 20.71
C ASN A 31 -11.23 34.95 19.73
N GLY A 32 -12.33 34.56 19.06
CA GLY A 32 -13.14 35.46 18.22
C GLY A 32 -12.56 35.74 16.84
N LYS A 33 -11.62 34.92 16.35
CA LYS A 33 -11.02 35.05 15.01
C LYS A 33 -11.77 34.19 13.99
N ARG A 34 -11.88 34.67 12.75
CA ARG A 34 -12.44 33.92 11.61
C ARG A 34 -11.33 33.10 10.96
N ILE A 35 -11.47 31.78 10.96
CA ILE A 35 -10.43 30.85 10.54
C ILE A 35 -10.89 30.05 9.33
N LEU A 36 -10.06 29.98 8.30
CA LEU A 36 -10.20 29.00 7.23
C LEU A 36 -9.19 27.87 7.45
N VAL A 37 -9.65 26.63 7.42
CA VAL A 37 -8.83 25.43 7.49
C VAL A 37 -8.90 24.70 6.16
N VAL A 38 -7.75 24.39 5.56
CA VAL A 38 -7.68 23.75 4.24
C VAL A 38 -6.87 22.46 4.34
N ASP A 39 -7.49 21.32 4.03
CA ASP A 39 -6.81 20.03 3.92
C ASP A 39 -6.20 19.89 2.51
N TRP A 40 -4.91 20.19 2.39
CA TRP A 40 -4.15 20.05 1.13
C TRP A 40 -3.39 18.71 1.06
N ASP A 41 -3.63 17.78 1.99
CA ASP A 41 -3.05 16.43 1.94
C ASP A 41 -3.91 15.52 1.04
N LEU A 42 -3.80 15.75 -0.26
CA LEU A 42 -4.67 15.16 -1.29
C LEU A 42 -4.59 13.63 -1.39
N GLU A 43 -3.50 13.01 -0.92
CA GLU A 43 -3.32 11.55 -1.04
C GLU A 43 -3.83 10.76 0.16
N ALA A 44 -3.86 11.38 1.33
CA ALA A 44 -4.27 10.74 2.57
C ALA A 44 -4.98 11.75 3.49
N PRO A 45 -6.12 12.34 3.04
CA PRO A 45 -6.81 13.36 3.81
C PRO A 45 -7.35 12.80 5.12
N GLY A 46 -7.27 13.61 6.16
CA GLY A 46 -7.62 13.17 7.51
C GLY A 46 -7.95 14.29 8.48
N LEU A 47 -7.86 15.55 8.05
CA LEU A 47 -8.10 16.68 8.93
C LEU A 47 -9.56 16.80 9.37
N HIS A 48 -10.50 16.40 8.51
CA HIS A 48 -11.94 16.35 8.81
C HIS A 48 -12.26 15.51 10.06
N ARG A 49 -11.45 14.49 10.37
CA ARG A 49 -11.65 13.63 11.55
C ARG A 49 -11.51 14.37 12.88
N TYR A 50 -10.79 15.49 12.92
CA TYR A 50 -10.72 16.34 14.12
C TYR A 50 -11.93 17.26 14.29
N PHE A 51 -12.73 17.42 13.23
CA PHE A 51 -13.93 18.27 13.25
C PHE A 51 -15.21 17.46 13.11
N HIS A 52 -15.13 16.14 12.89
CA HIS A 52 -16.26 15.26 12.53
C HIS A 52 -17.52 15.42 13.39
N PRO A 53 -17.47 15.72 14.71
CA PRO A 53 -18.70 15.88 15.48
C PRO A 53 -19.50 17.12 15.06
N PHE A 54 -18.84 18.09 14.43
CA PHE A 54 -19.38 19.41 14.08
C PHE A 54 -19.52 19.61 12.57
N LEU A 55 -19.14 18.63 11.76
CA LEU A 55 -19.24 18.72 10.32
C LEU A 55 -20.58 18.14 9.85
N PRO A 56 -21.32 18.84 8.97
CA PRO A 56 -22.55 18.30 8.39
C PRO A 56 -22.29 17.05 7.54
N ASP A 57 -21.19 17.03 6.78
CA ASP A 57 -20.69 15.86 6.04
C ASP A 57 -19.37 15.38 6.64
N HIS A 58 -19.45 14.51 7.65
CA HIS A 58 -18.28 14.02 8.38
C HIS A 58 -17.44 12.99 7.62
N GLU A 59 -18.00 12.34 6.58
CA GLU A 59 -17.30 11.37 5.73
C GLU A 59 -16.81 11.99 4.41
N LEU A 60 -17.08 13.28 4.18
CA LEU A 60 -16.72 14.03 2.97
C LEU A 60 -17.24 13.42 1.67
N ARG A 61 -18.41 12.77 1.70
CA ARG A 61 -18.96 12.05 0.53
C ARG A 61 -19.58 12.97 -0.52
N SER A 62 -19.91 14.20 -0.14
CA SER A 62 -20.66 15.17 -0.95
C SER A 62 -19.96 16.53 -1.02
N SER A 63 -19.20 16.89 0.02
CA SER A 63 -18.53 18.18 0.13
C SER A 63 -17.37 18.33 -0.85
N PRO A 64 -17.45 19.28 -1.81
CA PRO A 64 -16.33 19.61 -2.68
C PRO A 64 -15.17 20.20 -1.89
N GLY A 65 -13.97 20.12 -2.45
CA GLY A 65 -12.76 20.59 -1.79
C GLY A 65 -11.70 21.09 -2.76
N VAL A 66 -10.44 21.07 -2.30
CA VAL A 66 -9.28 21.61 -3.04
C VAL A 66 -9.18 21.00 -4.44
N MET A 67 -9.35 19.68 -4.58
CA MET A 67 -9.27 19.01 -5.89
C MET A 67 -10.38 19.45 -6.83
N ASP A 68 -11.61 19.59 -6.34
CA ASP A 68 -12.75 20.02 -7.16
C ASP A 68 -12.49 21.44 -7.69
N LEU A 69 -12.06 22.35 -6.83
CA LEU A 69 -11.71 23.74 -7.16
C LEU A 69 -10.61 23.82 -8.25
N VAL A 70 -9.52 23.08 -8.05
CA VAL A 70 -8.38 23.09 -8.97
C VAL A 70 -8.74 22.44 -10.31
N TRP A 71 -9.56 21.39 -10.28
CA TRP A 71 -10.03 20.70 -11.47
C TRP A 71 -10.99 21.57 -12.30
N GLU A 72 -11.90 22.29 -11.66
CA GLU A 72 -12.81 23.24 -12.32
C GLU A 72 -12.03 24.35 -13.03
N PHE A 73 -11.02 24.91 -12.37
CA PHE A 73 -10.12 25.88 -13.01
C PHE A 73 -9.39 25.28 -14.23
N ALA A 74 -8.77 24.10 -14.07
CA ALA A 74 -8.02 23.48 -15.15
C ALA A 74 -8.91 23.15 -16.35
N THR A 75 -10.14 22.72 -16.09
CA THR A 75 -11.14 22.43 -17.14
C THR A 75 -11.51 23.70 -17.90
N ALA A 76 -11.80 24.80 -17.18
CA ALA A 76 -12.08 26.08 -17.81
C ALA A 76 -10.88 26.63 -18.60
N ALA A 77 -9.66 26.47 -18.10
CA ALA A 77 -8.44 26.91 -18.80
C ALA A 77 -8.20 26.18 -20.14
N MET A 78 -8.75 24.97 -20.30
CA MET A 78 -8.63 24.17 -21.52
C MET A 78 -9.78 24.40 -22.52
N ASP A 79 -10.85 25.09 -22.13
CA ASP A 79 -12.01 25.34 -23.00
C ASP A 79 -11.68 26.44 -24.04
N PRO A 80 -11.75 26.15 -25.36
CA PRO A 80 -11.52 27.14 -26.41
C PRO A 80 -12.51 28.32 -26.38
N ALA A 81 -13.65 28.18 -25.70
CA ALA A 81 -14.65 29.23 -25.52
C ALA A 81 -14.32 30.16 -24.33
N THR A 82 -13.30 29.86 -23.53
CA THR A 82 -12.88 30.71 -22.42
C THR A 82 -12.40 32.06 -22.97
N PRO A 83 -12.97 33.18 -22.50
CA PRO A 83 -12.62 34.49 -23.00
C PRO A 83 -11.13 34.76 -22.82
N ASP A 84 -10.48 35.33 -23.84
CA ASP A 84 -9.10 35.85 -23.81
C ASP A 84 -9.01 37.16 -22.99
N GLU A 85 -9.86 37.28 -21.96
CA GLU A 85 -9.98 38.42 -21.07
C GLU A 85 -8.90 38.37 -19.98
N PRO A 86 -8.20 39.48 -19.69
CA PRO A 86 -7.35 39.57 -18.53
C PRO A 86 -8.13 39.23 -17.25
N ALA A 87 -7.52 38.45 -16.35
CA ALA A 87 -8.09 38.11 -15.03
C ALA A 87 -9.36 37.23 -15.03
N TRP A 88 -9.68 36.51 -16.10
CA TRP A 88 -10.82 35.57 -16.13
C TRP A 88 -10.78 34.53 -14.97
N HIS A 89 -9.58 34.12 -14.56
CA HIS A 89 -9.32 33.18 -13.48
C HIS A 89 -9.71 33.68 -12.08
N GLU A 90 -9.82 35.00 -11.89
CA GLU A 90 -10.21 35.57 -10.59
C GLU A 90 -11.64 35.18 -10.21
N ARG A 91 -12.52 34.95 -11.18
CA ARG A 91 -13.91 34.49 -10.95
C ARG A 91 -14.01 33.04 -10.47
N LEU A 92 -12.99 32.22 -10.75
CA LEU A 92 -12.95 30.82 -10.32
C LEU A 92 -12.12 30.63 -9.05
N ALA A 93 -11.40 31.66 -8.61
CA ALA A 93 -10.54 31.64 -7.44
C ALA A 93 -11.30 31.96 -6.14
N GLU A 94 -12.55 31.49 -6.03
CA GLU A 94 -13.39 31.61 -4.84
C GLU A 94 -13.39 30.29 -4.07
N ILE A 95 -12.94 30.33 -2.81
CA ILE A 95 -12.78 29.12 -1.99
C ILE A 95 -14.03 28.79 -1.18
N GLU A 96 -14.90 29.76 -0.97
CA GLU A 96 -16.09 29.67 -0.12
C GLU A 96 -17.11 28.63 -0.59
N PRO A 97 -17.35 28.43 -1.91
CA PRO A 97 -18.22 27.34 -2.38
C PRO A 97 -17.73 25.94 -1.99
N TYR A 98 -16.47 25.82 -1.59
CA TYR A 98 -15.79 24.58 -1.22
C TYR A 98 -15.59 24.45 0.30
N ALA A 99 -16.07 25.43 1.07
CA ALA A 99 -15.90 25.48 2.51
C ALA A 99 -17.20 25.08 3.23
N MET A 100 -17.05 24.38 4.34
CA MET A 100 -18.14 23.97 5.23
C MET A 100 -17.84 24.45 6.64
N SER A 101 -18.77 25.19 7.23
CA SER A 101 -18.61 25.75 8.57
C SER A 101 -18.71 24.66 9.64
N VAL A 102 -17.80 24.71 10.60
CA VAL A 102 -17.84 23.88 11.82
C VAL A 102 -19.01 24.35 12.70
N GLU A 103 -19.97 23.47 12.96
CA GLU A 103 -21.16 23.75 13.76
C GLU A 103 -20.85 23.84 15.27
N HIS A 104 -20.19 24.93 15.67
CA HIS A 104 -19.89 25.25 17.07
C HIS A 104 -20.03 26.75 17.34
N PRO A 105 -20.72 27.16 18.42
CA PRO A 105 -20.91 28.57 18.76
C PRO A 105 -19.65 29.14 19.42
N PHE A 106 -18.69 29.61 18.62
CA PHE A 106 -17.52 30.30 19.15
C PHE A 106 -17.86 31.73 19.66
N PRO A 107 -17.10 32.27 20.64
CA PRO A 107 -17.32 33.62 21.13
C PRO A 107 -17.14 34.71 20.06
N GLY A 108 -17.97 35.75 20.11
CA GLY A 108 -17.83 36.93 19.26
C GLY A 108 -18.06 36.64 17.77
N GLN A 109 -17.06 36.95 16.93
CA GLN A 109 -17.06 36.66 15.49
C GLN A 109 -16.26 35.39 15.15
N GLY A 110 -15.92 34.57 16.15
CA GLY A 110 -15.13 33.36 15.94
C GLY A 110 -15.83 32.38 15.02
N THR A 111 -15.13 31.88 14.00
CA THR A 111 -15.64 30.84 13.09
C THR A 111 -14.50 29.93 12.64
N ILE A 112 -14.83 28.69 12.29
CA ILE A 112 -13.94 27.80 11.55
C ILE A 112 -14.72 27.34 10.31
N ASP A 113 -14.22 27.71 9.14
CA ASP A 113 -14.66 27.17 7.87
C ASP A 113 -13.62 26.15 7.39
N PHE A 114 -14.08 24.96 7.01
CA PHE A 114 -13.24 23.83 6.65
C PHE A 114 -13.39 23.49 5.17
N VAL A 115 -12.28 23.45 4.44
CA VAL A 115 -12.21 23.02 3.04
C VAL A 115 -11.53 21.65 3.02
N PRO A 116 -12.24 20.57 2.64
CA PRO A 116 -11.64 19.26 2.53
C PRO A 116 -10.69 19.19 1.33
N ALA A 117 -9.92 18.09 1.25
CA ALA A 117 -9.06 17.84 0.09
C ALA A 117 -9.86 17.60 -1.21
N GLY A 118 -11.11 17.15 -1.08
CA GLY A 118 -12.08 16.94 -2.17
C GLY A 118 -13.10 15.88 -1.80
N ARG A 119 -14.13 15.73 -2.64
CA ARG A 119 -15.19 14.72 -2.44
C ARG A 119 -14.59 13.32 -2.39
N GLN A 120 -14.75 12.61 -1.27
CA GLN A 120 -14.24 11.25 -1.06
C GLN A 120 -15.19 10.20 -1.64
N ASP A 121 -15.46 10.29 -2.95
CA ASP A 121 -16.22 9.31 -3.71
C ASP A 121 -15.31 8.29 -4.43
N ASP A 122 -15.90 7.38 -5.20
CA ASP A 122 -15.16 6.36 -5.95
C ASP A 122 -14.18 6.97 -6.97
N LEU A 123 -14.33 8.24 -7.35
CA LEU A 123 -13.53 8.94 -8.36
C LEU A 123 -12.37 9.74 -7.77
N TYR A 124 -12.41 10.10 -6.48
CA TYR A 124 -11.38 10.90 -5.81
C TYR A 124 -9.95 10.42 -6.07
N SER A 125 -9.72 9.12 -5.90
CA SER A 125 -8.40 8.51 -6.08
C SER A 125 -7.88 8.64 -7.52
N THR A 126 -8.79 8.61 -8.51
CA THR A 126 -8.45 8.82 -9.92
C THR A 126 -8.14 10.29 -10.19
N LEU A 127 -8.94 11.22 -9.65
CA LEU A 127 -8.70 12.65 -9.80
C LEU A 127 -7.31 13.05 -9.26
N VAL A 128 -6.97 12.62 -8.05
CA VAL A 128 -5.67 12.95 -7.42
C VAL A 128 -4.48 12.35 -8.20
N THR A 129 -4.60 11.13 -8.72
CA THR A 129 -3.50 10.45 -9.41
C THR A 129 -3.30 10.90 -10.86
N THR A 130 -4.34 11.40 -11.52
CA THR A 130 -4.30 11.79 -12.93
C THR A 130 -4.04 13.28 -13.15
N PHE A 131 -4.19 14.11 -12.11
CA PHE A 131 -4.00 15.56 -12.25
C PHE A 131 -2.53 15.95 -12.46
N ASP A 132 -2.24 16.63 -13.58
CA ASP A 132 -0.90 17.09 -13.94
C ASP A 132 -0.63 18.51 -13.41
N TRP A 133 0.00 18.57 -12.25
CA TRP A 133 0.38 19.82 -11.58
C TRP A 133 1.41 20.66 -12.35
N SER A 134 2.27 20.02 -13.15
CA SER A 134 3.25 20.74 -13.98
C SER A 134 2.53 21.47 -15.10
N ASN A 135 1.59 20.81 -15.78
CA ASN A 135 0.76 21.43 -16.81
C ASN A 135 -0.10 22.57 -16.25
N PHE A 136 -0.72 22.36 -15.07
CA PHE A 136 -1.48 23.38 -14.37
C PHE A 136 -0.66 24.66 -14.15
N TYR A 137 0.57 24.55 -13.65
CA TYR A 137 1.43 25.71 -13.39
C TYR A 137 2.03 26.33 -14.65
N GLU A 138 2.63 25.52 -15.52
CA GLU A 138 3.44 26.01 -16.64
C GLU A 138 2.62 26.45 -17.85
N ARG A 139 1.43 25.85 -18.05
CA ARG A 139 0.66 26.03 -19.30
C ARG A 139 -0.74 26.60 -19.07
N LEU A 140 -1.42 26.23 -17.98
CA LEU A 140 -2.80 26.67 -17.72
C LEU A 140 -2.90 27.96 -16.89
N GLY A 141 -1.76 28.57 -16.52
CA GLY A 141 -1.75 29.81 -15.74
C GLY A 141 -2.06 29.63 -14.25
N GLY A 142 -1.91 28.41 -13.72
CA GLY A 142 -2.23 28.07 -12.34
C GLY A 142 -1.53 28.94 -11.29
N GLY A 143 -0.34 29.48 -11.58
CA GLY A 143 0.33 30.42 -10.70
C GLY A 143 -0.48 31.68 -10.40
N GLY A 144 -1.13 32.27 -11.42
CA GLY A 144 -2.01 33.44 -11.25
C GLY A 144 -3.29 33.11 -10.49
N PHE A 145 -3.87 31.93 -10.77
CA PHE A 145 -5.02 31.41 -10.05
C PHE A 145 -4.75 31.25 -8.54
N ILE A 146 -3.61 30.66 -8.16
CA ILE A 146 -3.25 30.50 -6.75
C ILE A 146 -3.02 31.86 -6.05
N GLU A 147 -2.46 32.86 -6.75
CA GLU A 147 -2.34 34.22 -6.18
C GLU A 147 -3.70 34.92 -6.00
N ALA A 148 -4.64 34.70 -6.93
CA ALA A 148 -6.01 35.19 -6.77
C ALA A 148 -6.71 34.51 -5.58
N LEU A 149 -6.57 33.19 -5.45
CA LEU A 149 -7.11 32.40 -4.34
C LEU A 149 -6.53 32.88 -2.99
N LYS A 150 -5.21 33.12 -2.96
CA LYS A 150 -4.50 33.70 -1.81
C LYS A 150 -5.06 35.06 -1.40
N ARG A 151 -5.44 35.90 -2.35
CA ARG A 151 -6.04 37.22 -2.10
C ARG A 151 -7.45 37.09 -1.52
N GLY A 152 -8.31 36.29 -2.16
CA GLY A 152 -9.70 36.07 -1.70
C GLY A 152 -9.75 35.52 -0.27
N MET A 153 -8.90 34.53 0.02
CA MET A 153 -8.72 33.98 1.36
C MET A 153 -8.37 35.05 2.41
N ARG A 154 -7.50 36.01 2.08
CA ARG A 154 -7.05 37.07 3.02
C ARG A 154 -8.06 38.17 3.27
N GLU A 155 -9.02 38.35 2.36
CA GLU A 155 -10.05 39.37 2.50
C GLU A 155 -11.13 38.93 3.50
N ARG A 156 -11.36 37.63 3.62
CA ARG A 156 -12.49 37.08 4.39
C ARG A 156 -12.11 36.50 5.74
N TYR A 157 -10.90 35.99 5.88
CA TYR A 157 -10.45 35.32 7.10
C TYR A 157 -9.34 36.10 7.80
N ASP A 158 -9.27 35.97 9.13
CA ASP A 158 -8.18 36.57 9.90
C ASP A 158 -6.94 35.66 9.86
N TYR A 159 -7.16 34.34 9.82
CA TYR A 159 -6.11 33.34 9.64
C TYR A 159 -6.57 32.23 8.69
N VAL A 160 -5.64 31.75 7.87
CA VAL A 160 -5.82 30.59 7.02
C VAL A 160 -4.79 29.54 7.38
N LEU A 161 -5.24 28.34 7.70
CA LEU A 161 -4.40 27.24 8.15
C LEU A 161 -4.41 26.13 7.11
N ILE A 162 -3.24 25.80 6.56
CA ILE A 162 -3.09 24.81 5.49
C ILE A 162 -2.40 23.56 6.01
N ASP A 163 -3.06 22.40 5.90
CA ASP A 163 -2.42 21.11 6.12
C ASP A 163 -1.79 20.64 4.82
N SER A 164 -0.48 20.86 4.67
CA SER A 164 0.24 20.48 3.44
C SER A 164 0.37 18.96 3.28
N ARG A 165 0.91 18.48 2.16
CA ARG A 165 1.29 17.07 2.01
C ARG A 165 2.63 16.74 2.68
N THR A 166 2.81 15.50 3.14
CA THR A 166 4.12 15.05 3.68
C THR A 166 5.16 14.73 2.60
N GLY A 167 6.44 14.94 2.92
CA GLY A 167 7.57 14.54 2.06
C GLY A 167 8.18 15.70 1.26
N LEU A 168 8.93 15.35 0.20
CA LEU A 168 9.61 16.32 -0.69
C LEU A 168 8.73 16.83 -1.84
N SER A 169 7.58 16.17 -2.05
CA SER A 169 6.66 16.39 -3.16
C SER A 169 5.47 17.24 -2.74
N ASP A 170 5.72 18.39 -2.12
CA ASP A 170 4.69 19.42 -2.06
C ASP A 170 4.42 19.89 -3.50
N THR A 171 3.15 19.96 -3.84
CA THR A 171 2.55 19.82 -5.16
C THR A 171 2.93 20.95 -6.13
N ALA A 172 4.21 21.05 -6.50
CA ALA A 172 4.88 22.22 -7.13
C ALA A 172 5.28 23.35 -6.15
N GLY A 173 5.41 23.06 -4.85
CA GLY A 173 5.83 24.04 -3.83
C GLY A 173 4.74 25.03 -3.40
N ILE A 174 3.47 24.75 -3.71
CA ILE A 174 2.34 25.62 -3.40
C ILE A 174 2.24 25.92 -1.90
N CYS A 175 2.21 24.87 -1.08
CA CYS A 175 1.91 25.00 0.34
C CYS A 175 3.13 25.47 1.14
N THR A 176 4.34 25.19 0.67
CA THR A 176 5.60 25.49 1.38
C THR A 176 6.27 26.76 0.89
N VAL A 177 6.05 27.17 -0.36
CA VAL A 177 6.69 28.33 -0.99
C VAL A 177 5.67 29.43 -1.29
N GLN A 178 4.64 29.15 -2.12
CA GLN A 178 3.79 30.19 -2.69
C GLN A 178 2.74 30.76 -1.70
N LEU A 179 1.96 29.89 -1.06
CA LEU A 179 0.85 30.28 -0.18
C LEU A 179 1.28 30.92 1.16
N PRO A 180 2.21 30.36 1.94
CA PRO A 180 2.38 30.73 3.34
C PRO A 180 3.05 32.09 3.54
N ASP A 181 2.55 32.80 4.55
CA ASP A 181 3.26 33.88 5.26
C ASP A 181 4.10 33.32 6.41
N MET A 182 3.65 32.19 6.96
CA MET A 182 4.28 31.49 8.08
C MET A 182 4.30 30.00 7.77
N LEU A 183 5.43 29.36 8.08
CA LEU A 183 5.61 27.93 7.87
C LEU A 183 5.93 27.26 9.21
N VAL A 184 5.03 26.38 9.66
CA VAL A 184 5.22 25.57 10.86
C VAL A 184 5.83 24.23 10.46
N ASN A 185 7.13 24.07 10.72
CA ASN A 185 7.88 22.87 10.38
C ASN A 185 7.78 21.85 11.52
N CYS A 186 6.82 20.94 11.43
CA CYS A 186 6.59 19.86 12.38
C CYS A 186 7.57 18.69 12.12
N PHE A 187 8.31 18.26 13.15
CA PHE A 187 9.21 17.09 13.04
C PHE A 187 9.33 16.31 14.35
N SER A 188 9.48 14.99 14.24
CA SER A 188 9.95 14.17 15.38
C SER A 188 11.45 14.38 15.60
N LEU A 189 11.96 14.17 16.82
CA LEU A 189 13.38 14.30 17.17
C LEU A 189 14.31 13.18 16.65
N SER A 190 13.94 12.53 15.54
CA SER A 190 14.81 11.60 14.82
C SER A 190 15.65 12.33 13.77
N THR A 191 16.90 11.91 13.58
CA THR A 191 17.83 12.51 12.60
C THR A 191 17.21 12.68 11.21
N GLN A 192 16.52 11.65 10.70
CA GLN A 192 15.89 11.70 9.38
C GLN A 192 14.76 12.74 9.29
N ALA A 193 13.98 12.93 10.36
CA ALA A 193 12.89 13.89 10.36
C ALA A 193 13.43 15.33 10.48
N ILE A 194 14.43 15.55 11.34
CA ILE A 194 15.13 16.84 11.48
C ILE A 194 15.80 17.23 10.15
N ASP A 195 16.65 16.37 9.60
CA ASP A 195 17.36 16.63 8.34
C ASP A 195 16.40 16.83 7.17
N GLY A 196 15.34 16.04 7.08
CA GLY A 196 14.35 16.15 6.01
C GLY A 196 13.55 17.45 6.08
N ALA A 197 13.10 17.83 7.29
CA ALA A 197 12.37 19.08 7.48
C ALA A 197 13.27 20.32 7.29
N GLU A 198 14.54 20.25 7.68
CA GLU A 198 15.51 21.33 7.45
C GLU A 198 15.86 21.46 5.96
N ALA A 199 16.00 20.36 5.23
CA ALA A 199 16.25 20.40 3.80
C ALA A 199 15.14 21.14 3.03
N VAL A 200 13.88 20.97 3.45
CA VAL A 200 12.75 21.71 2.86
C VAL A 200 12.75 23.18 3.31
N ALA A 201 12.97 23.48 4.59
CA ALA A 201 13.14 24.87 5.05
C ALA A 201 14.25 25.60 4.27
N ALA A 202 15.38 24.94 4.04
CA ALA A 202 16.48 25.45 3.24
C ALA A 202 16.10 25.67 1.77
N SER A 203 15.27 24.79 1.21
CA SER A 203 14.74 24.95 -0.16
C SER A 203 13.82 26.17 -0.27
N VAL A 204 12.86 26.31 0.65
CA VAL A 204 11.93 27.46 0.71
C VAL A 204 12.72 28.76 0.84
N HIS A 205 13.70 28.79 1.75
CA HIS A 205 14.56 29.95 1.98
C HIS A 205 15.35 30.37 0.73
N ARG A 206 15.81 29.40 -0.09
CA ARG A 206 16.51 29.70 -1.35
C ARG A 206 15.59 30.20 -2.46
N GLN A 207 14.35 29.71 -2.52
CA GLN A 207 13.43 30.04 -3.62
C GLN A 207 12.77 31.42 -3.45
N ARG A 208 12.58 31.91 -2.22
CA ARG A 208 12.02 33.25 -1.95
C ARG A 208 13.10 34.22 -1.48
N ALA A 209 13.98 34.66 -2.38
CA ALA A 209 14.98 35.68 -2.07
C ALA A 209 14.33 37.08 -1.95
N GLY A 210 13.75 37.41 -0.80
CA GLY A 210 13.24 38.76 -0.47
C GLY A 210 12.05 38.78 0.49
N ASP A 211 11.02 37.98 0.22
CA ASP A 211 9.78 37.87 1.02
C ASP A 211 9.65 36.43 1.56
N GLN A 212 10.48 36.09 2.54
CA GLN A 212 10.54 34.74 3.11
C GLN A 212 9.44 34.54 4.17
N PRO A 213 8.76 33.38 4.19
CA PRO A 213 7.81 33.08 5.26
C PRO A 213 8.55 32.98 6.61
N ARG A 214 7.91 33.45 7.67
CA ARG A 214 8.40 33.25 9.05
C ARG A 214 8.33 31.76 9.39
N MET A 215 9.46 31.14 9.69
CA MET A 215 9.53 29.69 9.92
C MET A 215 9.55 29.36 11.42
N PHE A 216 8.65 28.46 11.83
CA PHE A 216 8.49 27.99 13.20
C PHE A 216 8.80 26.49 13.26
N PRO A 217 10.03 26.07 13.55
CA PRO A 217 10.38 24.67 13.79
C PRO A 217 9.73 24.18 15.08
N VAL A 218 8.97 23.09 15.01
CA VAL A 218 8.19 22.54 16.14
C VAL A 218 8.51 21.06 16.33
N PRO A 219 9.20 20.69 17.43
CA PRO A 219 9.40 19.29 17.80
C PRO A 219 8.07 18.65 18.24
N MET A 220 7.67 17.61 17.53
CA MET A 220 6.41 16.91 17.77
C MET A 220 6.63 15.53 18.36
N ARG A 221 5.67 15.08 19.17
CA ARG A 221 5.67 13.75 19.82
C ARG A 221 6.94 13.51 20.61
N VAL A 222 7.33 14.50 21.41
CA VAL A 222 8.52 14.41 22.27
C VAL A 222 8.24 13.40 23.39
N ASP A 223 9.10 12.39 23.47
CA ASP A 223 9.08 11.34 24.48
C ASP A 223 10.28 11.54 25.41
N ASP A 224 10.03 11.56 26.71
CA ASP A 224 10.98 11.87 27.77
C ASP A 224 11.60 10.61 28.42
N GLY A 225 11.32 9.42 27.88
CA GLY A 225 11.80 8.14 28.41
C GLY A 225 13.32 7.92 28.31
N GLU A 226 14.02 8.68 27.46
CA GLU A 226 15.48 8.57 27.25
C GLU A 226 16.14 9.96 27.21
N GLN A 227 16.36 10.54 28.40
CA GLN A 227 16.82 11.94 28.60
C GLN A 227 18.10 12.31 27.83
N ASP A 228 19.15 11.48 27.87
CA ASP A 228 20.42 11.80 27.19
C ASP A 228 20.27 11.92 25.66
N LYS A 229 19.42 11.08 25.08
CA LYS A 229 19.12 11.10 23.64
C LYS A 229 18.21 12.27 23.30
N LEU A 230 17.26 12.58 24.18
CA LEU A 230 16.38 13.73 24.03
C LEU A 230 17.19 15.03 23.99
N GLU A 231 18.09 15.25 24.95
CA GLU A 231 18.99 16.42 24.96
C GLU A 231 19.88 16.49 23.72
N SER A 232 20.51 15.37 23.34
CA SER A 232 21.33 15.31 22.12
C SER A 232 20.53 15.66 20.86
N SER A 233 19.27 15.21 20.78
CA SER A 233 18.39 15.52 19.65
C SER A 233 17.88 16.97 19.67
N ARG A 234 17.65 17.56 20.86
CA ARG A 234 17.32 18.98 21.02
C ARG A 234 18.45 19.85 20.49
N ASP A 235 19.68 19.58 20.91
CA ASP A 235 20.87 20.29 20.43
C ASP A 235 21.03 20.17 18.91
N TYR A 236 20.77 18.97 18.37
CA TYR A 236 20.83 18.75 16.92
C TYR A 236 19.77 19.56 16.16
N ALA A 237 18.53 19.60 16.65
CA ALA A 237 17.45 20.40 16.05
C ALA A 237 17.76 21.89 16.12
N ARG A 238 18.25 22.38 17.28
CA ARG A 238 18.66 23.78 17.49
C ARG A 238 19.76 24.19 16.51
N ALA A 239 20.79 23.37 16.36
CA ALA A 239 21.89 23.62 15.43
C ALA A 239 21.43 23.69 13.96
N LYS A 240 20.42 22.90 13.58
CA LYS A 240 19.89 22.83 12.22
C LYS A 240 18.95 23.98 11.88
N PHE A 241 18.05 24.32 12.78
CA PHE A 241 16.99 25.30 12.52
C PHE A 241 17.25 26.69 13.07
N GLY A 242 18.25 26.88 13.94
CA GLY A 242 18.48 28.16 14.65
C GLY A 242 18.56 29.38 13.72
N ARG A 243 19.11 29.22 12.51
CA ARG A 243 19.19 30.30 11.51
C ARG A 243 17.84 30.87 11.05
N TYR A 244 16.75 30.12 11.18
CA TYR A 244 15.43 30.53 10.73
C TYR A 244 14.64 31.30 11.80
N LEU A 245 15.10 31.26 13.05
CA LEU A 245 14.46 31.89 14.20
C LEU A 245 14.92 33.34 14.43
N SER A 246 15.63 33.97 13.48
CA SER A 246 16.14 35.35 13.61
C SER A 246 15.05 36.41 13.83
N HIS A 247 13.81 36.10 13.48
CA HIS A 247 12.64 36.96 13.68
C HIS A 247 11.96 36.76 15.04
N VAL A 248 12.38 35.76 15.83
CA VAL A 248 11.89 35.51 17.18
C VAL A 248 12.80 36.25 18.18
N PRO A 249 12.26 37.12 19.07
CA PRO A 249 13.08 37.93 19.97
C PRO A 249 13.96 37.12 20.94
N ASP A 250 13.45 35.98 21.43
CA ASP A 250 14.16 35.06 22.31
C ASP A 250 14.15 33.63 21.71
N PRO A 251 15.13 33.32 20.82
CA PRO A 251 15.22 31.99 20.21
C PRO A 251 15.49 30.87 21.21
N ASP A 252 16.17 31.14 22.32
CA ASP A 252 16.49 30.13 23.33
C ASP A 252 15.26 29.77 24.16
N GLY A 253 14.47 30.78 24.57
CA GLY A 253 13.17 30.59 25.21
C GLY A 253 12.18 29.84 24.31
N TYR A 254 12.13 30.17 23.02
CA TYR A 254 11.26 29.51 22.03
C TYR A 254 11.42 27.99 22.03
N TRP A 255 12.65 27.47 22.07
CA TRP A 255 12.89 26.03 22.07
C TRP A 255 12.38 25.30 23.31
N GLY A 256 12.26 25.99 24.45
CA GLY A 256 11.63 25.44 25.66
C GLY A 256 10.11 25.40 25.58
N ASP A 257 9.51 26.28 24.77
CA ASP A 257 8.07 26.50 24.74
C ASP A 257 7.33 25.64 23.69
N VAL A 258 7.92 25.37 22.53
CA VAL A 258 7.17 24.80 21.38
C VAL A 258 7.19 23.27 21.27
N GLU A 259 7.72 22.55 22.25
CA GLU A 259 7.69 21.08 22.20
C GLU A 259 6.29 20.51 22.47
N VAL A 260 5.81 19.66 21.57
CA VAL A 260 4.54 18.94 21.74
C VAL A 260 4.80 17.54 22.30
N PRO A 261 4.36 17.23 23.54
CA PRO A 261 4.65 15.95 24.18
C PRO A 261 3.89 14.80 23.50
N TYR A 262 4.49 13.61 23.50
CA TYR A 262 3.78 12.39 23.10
C TYR A 262 2.85 11.93 24.23
N LYS A 263 1.55 11.85 23.94
CA LYS A 263 0.56 11.29 24.86
C LYS A 263 -0.12 10.09 24.20
N PRO A 264 -0.01 8.87 24.78
CA PRO A 264 -0.64 7.66 24.22
C PRO A 264 -2.16 7.79 24.05
N PHE A 265 -2.82 8.62 24.85
CA PHE A 265 -4.26 8.90 24.75
C PHE A 265 -4.69 9.29 23.32
N TYR A 266 -3.92 10.16 22.66
CA TYR A 266 -4.19 10.65 21.30
C TYR A 266 -3.71 9.70 20.19
N ALA A 267 -3.16 8.53 20.52
CA ALA A 267 -2.64 7.60 19.52
C ALA A 267 -3.73 6.74 18.85
N TYR A 268 -4.94 6.72 19.42
CA TYR A 268 -6.01 5.81 19.02
C TYR A 268 -7.17 6.53 18.30
N GLU A 269 -7.36 7.82 18.51
CA GLU A 269 -8.50 8.59 17.99
C GLU A 269 -8.11 10.04 17.69
N GLU A 270 -8.67 10.62 16.63
CA GLU A 270 -8.46 12.00 16.20
C GLU A 270 -9.25 12.98 17.09
N ILE A 271 -8.83 13.10 18.35
CA ILE A 271 -9.45 13.98 19.34
C ILE A 271 -8.75 15.35 19.36
N LEU A 272 -9.53 16.43 19.39
CA LEU A 272 -9.00 17.76 19.69
C LEU A 272 -8.49 17.83 21.13
N ALA A 273 -7.25 18.26 21.34
CA ALA A 273 -6.67 18.49 22.66
C ALA A 273 -7.40 19.60 23.44
N THR A 274 -8.02 20.56 22.75
CA THR A 274 -8.94 21.54 23.36
C THR A 274 -10.16 20.91 24.03
N VAL A 275 -10.50 19.67 23.66
CA VAL A 275 -11.56 18.86 24.25
C VAL A 275 -11.00 17.77 25.16
N GLY A 276 -9.93 17.08 24.74
CA GLY A 276 -9.34 15.95 25.46
C GLY A 276 -8.63 16.34 26.75
N ASP A 277 -7.83 17.41 26.72
CA ASP A 277 -7.08 17.90 27.88
C ASP A 277 -7.94 18.84 28.73
N ARG A 278 -7.63 18.91 30.03
CA ARG A 278 -8.24 19.94 30.89
C ARG A 278 -7.51 21.27 30.68
N PRO A 279 -8.23 22.39 30.50
CA PRO A 279 -7.61 23.70 30.41
C PRO A 279 -6.72 23.99 31.62
N ARG A 280 -5.63 24.75 31.39
CA ARG A 280 -4.64 25.17 32.42
C ARG A 280 -3.79 24.05 33.02
N GLN A 281 -3.86 22.81 32.51
CA GLN A 281 -2.92 21.76 32.89
C GLN A 281 -1.61 21.88 32.11
N GLN A 282 -0.49 21.88 32.83
CA GLN A 282 0.84 21.82 32.23
C GLN A 282 1.13 20.43 31.66
N ASP A 283 2.15 20.33 30.81
CA ASP A 283 2.60 19.08 30.17
C ASP A 283 1.52 18.35 29.36
N THR A 284 0.55 19.09 28.82
CA THR A 284 -0.53 18.60 27.96
C THR A 284 -0.30 19.01 26.50
N VAL A 285 -1.00 18.36 25.56
CA VAL A 285 -0.92 18.74 24.14
C VAL A 285 -1.58 20.11 23.94
N LEU A 286 -2.66 20.40 24.69
CA LEU A 286 -3.30 21.71 24.74
C LEU A 286 -2.32 22.81 25.15
N ALA A 287 -1.65 22.68 26.30
CA ALA A 287 -0.70 23.70 26.77
C ALA A 287 0.46 23.94 25.80
N ALA A 288 0.97 22.87 25.15
CA ALA A 288 1.97 23.02 24.10
C ALA A 288 1.42 23.78 22.88
N THR A 289 0.19 23.49 22.48
CA THR A 289 -0.46 24.19 21.36
C THR A 289 -0.75 25.65 21.69
N GLU A 290 -1.16 25.98 22.92
CA GLU A 290 -1.33 27.36 23.38
C GLU A 290 -0.03 28.18 23.26
N ARG A 291 1.12 27.58 23.57
CA ARG A 291 2.45 28.22 23.39
C ARG A 291 2.80 28.41 21.91
N ILE A 292 2.51 27.42 21.06
CA ILE A 292 2.67 27.56 19.60
C ILE A 292 1.79 28.73 19.09
N VAL A 293 0.51 28.78 19.48
CA VAL A 293 -0.41 29.86 19.10
C VAL A 293 0.10 31.22 19.58
N ALA A 294 0.66 31.30 20.78
CA ALA A 294 1.26 32.52 21.28
C ALA A 294 2.37 33.01 20.33
N HIS A 295 3.29 32.16 19.90
CA HIS A 295 4.31 32.57 18.92
C HIS A 295 3.72 32.92 17.54
N LEU A 296 2.72 32.18 17.07
CA LEU A 296 2.10 32.44 15.75
C LEU A 296 1.31 33.77 15.71
N THR A 297 0.83 34.22 16.86
CA THR A 297 0.03 35.44 17.02
C THR A 297 0.82 36.60 17.64
N ASP A 298 2.15 36.48 17.73
CA ASP A 298 3.02 37.47 18.40
C ASP A 298 2.52 37.81 19.83
N HIS A 299 2.09 36.79 20.56
CA HIS A 299 1.53 36.77 21.91
C HIS A 299 0.19 37.52 22.09
N GLU A 300 -0.53 37.81 21.01
CA GLU A 300 -1.92 38.32 21.09
C GLU A 300 -2.85 37.28 21.72
N ILE A 301 -2.70 36.00 21.36
CA ILE A 301 -3.52 34.89 21.86
C ILE A 301 -2.61 33.90 22.58
N THR A 302 -2.82 33.74 23.89
CA THR A 302 -1.96 32.91 24.75
C THR A 302 -2.65 31.69 25.33
N ARG A 303 -3.98 31.58 25.16
CA ARG A 303 -4.77 30.50 25.76
C ARG A 303 -6.08 30.25 25.05
N LEU A 304 -6.65 29.06 25.27
CA LEU A 304 -8.00 28.71 24.92
C LEU A 304 -9.01 29.52 25.76
N VAL A 305 -10.06 30.03 25.10
CA VAL A 305 -11.24 30.61 25.74
C VAL A 305 -12.37 29.60 25.58
N THR A 306 -12.97 29.15 26.68
CA THR A 306 -14.09 28.22 26.62
C THR A 306 -15.01 28.42 27.81
N ASP A 307 -16.32 28.36 27.57
CA ASP A 307 -17.36 28.41 28.58
C ASP A 307 -17.80 27.00 29.02
N LEU A 308 -17.20 25.95 28.46
CA LEU A 308 -17.50 24.57 28.82
C LEU A 308 -16.96 24.25 30.21
N ASP A 309 -17.85 23.84 31.11
CA ASP A 309 -17.48 23.24 32.37
C ASP A 309 -16.97 21.79 32.15
N GLU A 310 -16.40 21.18 33.20
CA GLU A 310 -15.83 19.83 33.09
C GLU A 310 -16.86 18.76 32.65
N PRO A 311 -18.13 18.78 33.13
CA PRO A 311 -19.19 17.92 32.58
C PRO A 311 -19.45 18.14 31.08
N GLY A 312 -19.60 19.39 30.64
CA GLY A 312 -19.81 19.73 29.23
C GLY A 312 -18.64 19.30 28.34
N ARG A 313 -17.41 19.50 28.81
CA ARG A 313 -16.19 19.03 28.12
C ARG A 313 -16.16 17.51 27.99
N ARG A 314 -16.51 16.77 29.04
CA ARG A 314 -16.56 15.29 29.00
C ARG A 314 -17.63 14.78 28.06
N ALA A 315 -18.82 15.36 28.07
CA ALA A 315 -19.89 15.02 27.13
C ALA A 315 -19.46 15.29 25.67
N LEU A 316 -18.71 16.37 25.43
CA LEU A 316 -18.14 16.65 24.12
C LEU A 316 -17.04 15.64 23.74
N LEU A 317 -16.19 15.25 24.68
CA LEU A 317 -15.15 14.24 24.47
C LEU A 317 -15.74 12.87 24.06
N GLU A 318 -16.87 12.47 24.65
CA GLU A 318 -17.57 11.24 24.30
C GLU A 318 -18.01 11.20 22.82
N ARG A 319 -18.28 12.36 22.19
CA ARG A 319 -18.61 12.44 20.75
C ARG A 319 -17.43 12.13 19.83
N PHE A 320 -16.21 12.28 20.33
CA PHE A 320 -15.00 11.92 19.60
C PHE A 320 -14.61 10.45 19.79
N GLN A 321 -15.03 9.85 20.90
CA GLN A 321 -14.68 8.48 21.21
C GLN A 321 -15.40 7.54 20.26
N ARG A 322 -14.66 6.55 19.75
CA ARG A 322 -15.27 5.43 19.05
C ARG A 322 -16.21 4.78 20.04
N VAL A 323 -17.47 4.78 19.67
CA VAL A 323 -18.43 3.88 20.27
C VAL A 323 -17.91 2.48 19.94
N GLY A 324 -17.28 1.82 20.93
CA GLY A 324 -17.02 0.38 20.85
C GLY A 324 -18.34 -0.30 20.47
N PRO A 325 -18.32 -1.48 19.81
CA PRO A 325 -19.57 -2.12 19.39
C PRO A 325 -20.51 -2.12 20.59
N LEU A 326 -21.54 -1.27 20.54
CA LEU A 326 -22.49 -1.16 21.63
C LEU A 326 -22.94 -2.57 21.86
N ALA A 327 -22.81 -3.04 23.10
CA ALA A 327 -23.61 -4.15 23.58
C ALA A 327 -25.04 -3.77 23.26
N SER A 328 -25.52 -4.25 22.11
CA SER A 328 -26.87 -4.11 21.62
C SER A 328 -27.70 -5.13 22.38
N ASP A 329 -27.69 -5.00 23.71
CA ASP A 329 -28.72 -5.54 24.56
C ASP A 329 -29.95 -4.64 24.37
N ARG A 330 -31.02 -5.26 23.86
CA ARG A 330 -32.26 -4.68 23.31
C ARG A 330 -32.21 -4.25 21.85
N LEU A 331 -31.86 -5.18 20.97
CA LEU A 331 -32.78 -5.64 19.92
C LEU A 331 -32.32 -7.06 19.59
N THR A 332 -33.01 -8.06 20.17
CA THR A 332 -32.95 -9.43 19.68
C THR A 332 -33.95 -9.53 18.53
N PRO A 333 -33.56 -9.37 17.24
CA PRO A 333 -34.35 -9.97 16.19
C PRO A 333 -34.21 -11.48 16.41
N ASP A 334 -35.33 -12.14 16.66
CA ASP A 334 -35.44 -13.60 16.73
C ASP A 334 -34.79 -14.22 15.47
N ARG A 335 -33.51 -14.61 15.58
CA ARG A 335 -32.71 -15.18 14.47
C ARG A 335 -33.08 -16.63 14.18
N ARG A 336 -34.32 -17.02 14.44
CA ARG A 336 -34.89 -18.28 13.95
C ARG A 336 -35.55 -18.04 12.59
N ARG A 337 -34.74 -18.21 11.54
CA ARG A 337 -35.11 -18.24 10.11
C ARG A 337 -35.65 -16.91 9.55
N GLN A 338 -34.80 -16.10 8.90
CA GLN A 338 -35.28 -15.20 7.84
C GLN A 338 -34.37 -15.23 6.60
N PRO A 339 -34.94 -15.35 5.38
CA PRO A 339 -34.20 -15.35 4.13
C PRO A 339 -33.95 -13.93 3.61
N SER A 340 -32.71 -13.64 3.15
CA SER A 340 -32.37 -12.36 2.53
C SER A 340 -33.04 -12.21 1.15
N SER A 341 -34.02 -11.31 1.06
CA SER A 341 -34.70 -10.94 -0.19
C SER A 341 -33.85 -10.02 -1.05
N ARG A 342 -33.79 -10.27 -2.36
CA ARG A 342 -33.11 -9.39 -3.32
C ARG A 342 -34.06 -8.29 -3.78
N VAL A 343 -33.76 -7.04 -3.43
CA VAL A 343 -34.55 -5.85 -3.79
C VAL A 343 -33.81 -5.04 -4.84
N PHE A 344 -34.51 -4.54 -5.85
CA PHE A 344 -33.94 -3.61 -6.82
C PHE A 344 -34.67 -2.27 -6.74
N ILE A 345 -33.93 -1.18 -6.52
CA ILE A 345 -34.45 0.17 -6.42
C ILE A 345 -34.28 0.85 -7.78
N SER A 346 -35.38 1.00 -8.52
CA SER A 346 -35.41 1.67 -9.81
C SER A 346 -35.88 3.12 -9.64
N TYR A 347 -35.09 4.04 -10.19
CA TYR A 347 -35.35 5.47 -10.16
C TYR A 347 -34.78 6.10 -11.43
N SER A 348 -35.23 7.30 -11.76
CA SER A 348 -34.55 8.15 -12.74
C SER A 348 -33.94 9.34 -12.03
N TYR A 349 -32.66 9.61 -12.33
CA TYR A 349 -31.97 10.79 -11.85
C TYR A 349 -32.74 12.05 -12.26
N ASP A 350 -33.03 12.91 -11.29
CA ASP A 350 -33.78 14.16 -11.49
C ASP A 350 -32.97 15.35 -10.95
N SER A 351 -32.50 15.23 -9.70
CA SER A 351 -31.55 16.14 -9.04
C SER A 351 -30.57 15.35 -8.16
N ILE A 352 -29.54 16.04 -7.66
CA ILE A 352 -28.59 15.48 -6.68
C ILE A 352 -29.35 15.09 -5.40
N ASP A 353 -30.19 15.98 -4.87
CA ASP A 353 -31.02 15.71 -3.68
C ASP A 353 -31.90 14.46 -3.85
N HIS A 354 -32.49 14.28 -5.03
CA HIS A 354 -33.28 13.08 -5.33
C HIS A 354 -32.41 11.82 -5.38
N PHE A 355 -31.21 11.90 -5.97
CA PHE A 355 -30.28 10.78 -5.97
C PHE A 355 -29.80 10.40 -4.57
N GLU A 356 -29.47 11.39 -3.74
CA GLU A 356 -29.07 11.17 -2.35
C GLU A 356 -30.21 10.57 -1.53
N ALA A 357 -31.44 11.07 -1.70
CA ALA A 357 -32.62 10.51 -1.04
C ALA A 357 -32.83 9.03 -1.39
N VAL A 358 -32.63 8.65 -2.65
CA VAL A 358 -32.71 7.26 -3.12
C VAL A 358 -31.53 6.43 -2.59
N ARG A 359 -30.32 7.00 -2.50
CA ARG A 359 -29.12 6.34 -1.95
C ARG A 359 -29.24 6.11 -0.44
N GLU A 360 -29.78 7.06 0.31
CA GLU A 360 -30.07 6.90 1.74
C GLU A 360 -31.15 5.84 1.97
N LEU A 361 -32.21 5.83 1.15
CA LEU A 361 -33.18 4.73 1.16
C LEU A 361 -32.50 3.36 0.95
N TRP A 362 -31.55 3.29 0.01
CA TRP A 362 -30.76 2.08 -0.25
C TRP A 362 -29.92 1.64 0.96
N PHE A 363 -29.22 2.57 1.62
CA PHE A 363 -28.45 2.30 2.83
C PHE A 363 -29.36 1.84 3.99
N LEU A 364 -30.46 2.53 4.24
CA LEU A 364 -31.38 2.24 5.33
C LEU A 364 -32.07 0.89 5.18
N LEU A 365 -32.49 0.52 3.96
CA LEU A 365 -33.02 -0.81 3.69
C LEU A 365 -31.99 -1.91 3.99
N ARG A 366 -30.71 -1.70 3.65
CA ARG A 366 -29.63 -2.64 3.98
C ARG A 366 -29.37 -2.73 5.48
N GLY A 367 -29.50 -1.62 6.22
CA GLY A 367 -29.46 -1.59 7.68
C GLY A 367 -30.52 -2.48 8.32
N HIS A 368 -31.68 -2.64 7.67
CA HIS A 368 -32.75 -3.56 8.05
C HIS A 368 -32.57 -5.00 7.54
N GLY A 369 -31.38 -5.36 7.06
CA GLY A 369 -31.06 -6.72 6.60
C GLY A 369 -31.61 -7.08 5.22
N ILE A 370 -32.06 -6.10 4.42
CA ILE A 370 -32.59 -6.30 3.07
C ILE A 370 -31.44 -6.21 2.06
N ASN A 371 -31.31 -7.20 1.16
CA ASN A 371 -30.31 -7.17 0.10
C ASN A 371 -30.77 -6.26 -1.06
N ALA A 372 -30.64 -4.95 -0.89
CA ALA A 372 -31.05 -3.94 -1.87
C ALA A 372 -29.94 -3.61 -2.88
N LEU A 373 -30.27 -3.53 -4.17
CA LEU A 373 -29.42 -3.08 -5.28
C LEU A 373 -30.04 -1.80 -5.86
N LEU A 374 -29.21 -0.85 -6.25
CA LEU A 374 -29.62 0.45 -6.75
C LEU A 374 -29.40 0.55 -8.27
N ASP A 375 -30.35 1.15 -9.00
CA ASP A 375 -30.21 1.45 -10.43
C ASP A 375 -29.12 2.51 -10.70
N ARG A 376 -28.65 2.63 -11.95
CA ARG A 376 -27.52 3.52 -12.29
C ARG A 376 -27.98 4.88 -12.83
N ALA A 377 -27.41 5.95 -12.30
CA ALA A 377 -27.61 7.32 -12.79
C ALA A 377 -27.05 7.51 -14.22
N PRO A 378 -27.55 8.45 -15.04
CA PRO A 378 -27.13 8.64 -16.43
C PRO A 378 -25.62 8.74 -16.67
N GLY A 379 -24.85 9.38 -15.77
CA GLY A 379 -23.38 9.44 -15.84
C GLY A 379 -22.65 8.15 -15.45
N GLN A 380 -23.35 7.18 -14.84
CA GLN A 380 -22.85 5.86 -14.45
C GLN A 380 -23.32 4.75 -15.42
N ARG A 381 -24.11 5.10 -16.45
CA ARG A 381 -24.62 4.15 -17.44
C ARG A 381 -23.52 3.86 -18.47
N GLN A 382 -22.97 2.66 -18.37
CA GLN A 382 -22.08 2.10 -19.39
C GLN A 382 -22.91 1.63 -20.61
N PRO A 383 -22.29 1.36 -21.78
CA PRO A 383 -23.01 0.93 -22.99
C PRO A 383 -23.88 -0.34 -22.82
N ASP A 384 -23.59 -1.16 -21.80
CA ASP A 384 -24.28 -2.39 -21.42
C ASP A 384 -25.36 -2.21 -20.33
N TRP A 385 -25.64 -0.96 -19.92
CA TRP A 385 -26.57 -0.69 -18.83
C TRP A 385 -27.96 -1.29 -19.04
N ARG A 386 -28.49 -1.29 -20.27
CA ARG A 386 -29.82 -1.85 -20.56
C ARG A 386 -29.90 -3.37 -20.33
N PRO A 387 -29.02 -4.20 -20.93
CA PRO A 387 -28.91 -5.61 -20.57
C PRO A 387 -28.80 -5.85 -19.06
N TRP A 388 -27.95 -5.08 -18.37
CA TRP A 388 -27.74 -5.19 -16.93
C TRP A 388 -29.01 -4.84 -16.13
N GLN A 389 -29.66 -3.71 -16.43
CA GLN A 389 -30.86 -3.25 -15.74
C GLN A 389 -32.00 -4.25 -15.90
N ARG A 390 -32.16 -4.80 -17.12
CA ARG A 390 -33.13 -5.87 -17.40
C ARG A 390 -32.86 -7.11 -16.57
N GLU A 391 -31.60 -7.52 -16.43
CA GLU A 391 -31.22 -8.65 -15.56
C GLU A 391 -31.58 -8.38 -14.10
N GLN A 392 -31.28 -7.19 -13.58
CA GLN A 392 -31.61 -6.82 -12.20
C GLN A 392 -33.13 -6.80 -11.97
N LEU A 393 -33.89 -6.24 -12.90
CA LEU A 393 -35.36 -6.23 -12.86
C LEU A 393 -35.96 -7.64 -12.90
N LEU A 394 -35.32 -8.59 -13.58
CA LEU A 394 -35.78 -9.98 -13.62
C LEU A 394 -35.41 -10.75 -12.35
N ALA A 395 -34.20 -10.53 -11.81
CA ALA A 395 -33.66 -11.21 -10.64
C ALA A 395 -34.22 -10.72 -9.30
N ALA A 396 -34.80 -9.52 -9.24
CA ALA A 396 -35.34 -8.96 -8.00
C ALA A 396 -36.63 -9.64 -7.53
N ASP A 397 -36.66 -10.02 -6.25
CA ASP A 397 -37.84 -10.51 -5.53
C ASP A 397 -38.85 -9.37 -5.32
N THR A 398 -38.35 -8.15 -5.10
CA THR A 398 -39.15 -6.91 -4.98
C THR A 398 -38.46 -5.78 -5.75
N VAL A 399 -39.24 -5.02 -6.53
CA VAL A 399 -38.77 -3.82 -7.23
C VAL A 399 -39.36 -2.60 -6.55
N VAL A 400 -38.51 -1.80 -5.92
CA VAL A 400 -38.87 -0.51 -5.33
C VAL A 400 -38.76 0.54 -6.44
N VAL A 401 -39.84 1.27 -6.70
CA VAL A 401 -39.85 2.34 -7.69
C VAL A 401 -39.99 3.66 -6.97
N VAL A 402 -38.99 4.54 -7.12
CA VAL A 402 -39.00 5.88 -6.53
C VAL A 402 -39.43 6.90 -7.60
N PRO A 403 -40.59 7.57 -7.45
CA PRO A 403 -41.08 8.57 -8.41
C PRO A 403 -40.14 9.78 -8.53
N SER A 404 -40.00 10.33 -9.74
CA SER A 404 -39.37 11.64 -9.96
C SER A 404 -39.83 12.30 -11.26
N PRO A 405 -39.84 13.64 -11.36
CA PRO A 405 -40.20 14.37 -12.57
C PRO A 405 -39.46 13.88 -13.83
N ALA A 406 -38.15 13.59 -13.73
CA ALA A 406 -37.38 12.95 -14.80
C ALA A 406 -37.88 11.55 -15.16
N TYR A 407 -38.33 10.76 -14.18
CA TYR A 407 -38.86 9.41 -14.43
C TYR A 407 -40.17 9.44 -15.21
N ARG A 408 -41.03 10.41 -14.91
CA ARG A 408 -42.25 10.67 -15.67
C ARG A 408 -41.97 11.06 -17.13
N ARG A 409 -40.92 11.86 -17.36
CA ARG A 409 -40.55 12.40 -18.68
C ARG A 409 -39.74 11.42 -19.54
N GLN A 410 -39.36 10.25 -19.03
CA GLN A 410 -38.54 9.31 -19.79
C GLN A 410 -39.24 8.83 -21.07
N PRO A 411 -38.50 8.71 -22.19
CA PRO A 411 -38.99 8.10 -23.42
C PRO A 411 -39.59 6.72 -23.16
N THR A 412 -40.66 6.36 -23.89
CA THR A 412 -41.32 5.05 -23.77
C THR A 412 -40.35 3.87 -23.89
N ASP A 413 -39.30 4.02 -24.70
CA ASP A 413 -38.28 3.01 -24.91
C ASP A 413 -37.34 2.83 -23.69
N ASP A 414 -37.11 3.85 -22.87
CA ASP A 414 -36.23 3.81 -21.69
C ASP A 414 -36.86 3.04 -20.52
N VAL A 415 -38.19 3.05 -20.44
CA VAL A 415 -38.97 2.30 -19.44
C VAL A 415 -39.56 0.99 -20.00
N LYS A 416 -39.13 0.56 -21.19
CA LYS A 416 -39.67 -0.64 -21.86
C LYS A 416 -39.47 -1.91 -21.06
N ASP A 417 -38.26 -2.15 -20.55
CA ASP A 417 -37.93 -3.34 -19.76
C ASP A 417 -38.64 -3.31 -18.39
N LEU A 418 -38.76 -2.13 -17.79
CA LEU A 418 -39.53 -1.92 -16.55
C LEU A 418 -41.03 -2.20 -16.76
N ARG A 419 -41.60 -1.74 -17.89
CA ARG A 419 -43.00 -1.96 -18.26
C ARG A 419 -43.29 -3.43 -18.51
N GLU A 420 -42.39 -4.14 -19.17
CA GLU A 420 -42.52 -5.58 -19.39
C GLU A 420 -42.40 -6.37 -18.08
N ALA A 421 -41.42 -6.00 -17.23
CA ALA A 421 -41.26 -6.56 -15.89
C ALA A 421 -42.49 -6.32 -15.00
N TYR A 422 -43.16 -5.17 -15.16
CA TYR A 422 -44.40 -4.84 -14.45
C TYR A 422 -45.61 -5.62 -14.98
N ARG A 423 -45.79 -5.73 -16.31
CA ARG A 423 -46.89 -6.53 -16.90
C ARG A 423 -46.83 -8.00 -16.49
N THR A 424 -45.61 -8.55 -16.42
CA THR A 424 -45.42 -9.98 -16.12
C THR A 424 -45.63 -10.31 -14.65
N ARG A 425 -45.16 -9.46 -13.71
CA ARG A 425 -45.26 -9.70 -12.27
C ARG A 425 -45.53 -8.40 -11.50
N PRO A 426 -46.73 -7.81 -11.57
CA PRO A 426 -46.95 -6.49 -10.99
C PRO A 426 -46.94 -6.49 -9.45
N ARG A 427 -47.26 -7.64 -8.83
CA ARG A 427 -47.29 -7.81 -7.37
C ARG A 427 -45.92 -7.72 -6.69
N ARG A 428 -44.80 -7.66 -7.44
CA ARG A 428 -43.45 -7.45 -6.89
C ARG A 428 -43.04 -5.99 -6.81
N PHE A 429 -43.86 -5.07 -7.32
CA PHE A 429 -43.52 -3.65 -7.38
C PHE A 429 -44.08 -2.91 -6.16
N VAL A 430 -43.23 -2.10 -5.54
CA VAL A 430 -43.57 -1.21 -4.43
C VAL A 430 -43.22 0.22 -4.85
N ARG A 431 -44.23 1.08 -4.89
CA ARG A 431 -44.08 2.51 -5.23
C ARG A 431 -43.74 3.26 -3.95
N VAL A 432 -42.54 3.83 -3.87
CA VAL A 432 -42.05 4.47 -2.64
C VAL A 432 -41.95 5.97 -2.87
N VAL A 433 -42.79 6.73 -2.17
CA VAL A 433 -42.68 8.19 -2.14
C VAL A 433 -41.75 8.58 -0.99
N LEU A 434 -40.69 9.30 -1.35
CA LEU A 434 -39.74 9.89 -0.40
C LEU A 434 -40.22 11.27 0.06
N PRO A 435 -39.67 11.84 1.15
CA PRO A 435 -40.06 13.16 1.64
C PRO A 435 -40.00 14.20 0.52
N GLY A 436 -41.11 14.90 0.27
CA GLY A 436 -41.23 15.92 -0.79
C GLY A 436 -41.56 15.37 -2.20
N GLY A 437 -41.64 14.05 -2.40
CA GLY A 437 -42.03 13.43 -3.67
C GLY A 437 -43.54 13.24 -3.82
N THR A 438 -43.99 12.89 -5.03
CA THR A 438 -45.41 12.59 -5.32
C THR A 438 -45.56 11.38 -6.26
N HIS A 439 -46.66 10.63 -6.10
CA HIS A 439 -47.01 9.54 -7.02
C HIS A 439 -47.36 10.04 -8.43
N GLU A 440 -47.66 11.33 -8.60
CA GLU A 440 -47.88 11.93 -9.92
C GLU A 440 -46.64 11.87 -10.81
N ASP A 441 -45.45 11.70 -10.21
CA ASP A 441 -44.18 11.62 -10.92
C ASP A 441 -43.79 10.20 -11.37
N LEU A 442 -44.69 9.23 -11.19
CA LEU A 442 -44.52 7.90 -11.77
C LEU A 442 -44.80 7.90 -13.27
N PRO A 443 -44.17 7.00 -14.06
CA PRO A 443 -44.61 6.70 -15.42
C PRO A 443 -46.09 6.28 -15.47
N ASP A 444 -46.81 6.66 -16.54
CA ASP A 444 -48.27 6.48 -16.63
C ASP A 444 -48.75 5.03 -16.39
N PHE A 445 -47.98 4.04 -16.84
CA PHE A 445 -48.32 2.62 -16.66
C PHE A 445 -48.21 2.11 -15.21
N LEU A 446 -47.57 2.87 -14.31
CA LEU A 446 -47.44 2.59 -12.87
C LEU A 446 -48.42 3.38 -12.00
N ARG A 447 -49.21 4.31 -12.58
CA ARG A 447 -50.19 5.12 -11.83
C ARG A 447 -51.52 4.41 -11.57
N GLY A 448 -51.85 3.34 -12.29
CA GLY A 448 -53.12 2.61 -12.11
C GLY A 448 -53.25 1.89 -10.76
N GLU A 449 -54.50 1.67 -10.32
CA GLU A 449 -54.83 1.11 -8.99
C GLU A 449 -54.66 -0.43 -8.87
N ALA A 450 -54.44 -1.14 -9.96
CA ALA A 450 -54.81 -2.56 -9.98
C ALA A 450 -53.80 -3.56 -9.36
N SER A 451 -52.59 -3.19 -8.91
CA SER A 451 -51.68 -4.23 -8.33
C SER A 451 -50.38 -3.80 -7.63
N ALA A 452 -49.86 -2.57 -7.82
CA ALA A 452 -48.63 -2.13 -7.15
C ALA A 452 -48.93 -1.53 -5.76
N ARG A 453 -48.28 -2.05 -4.71
CA ARG A 453 -48.40 -1.49 -3.36
C ARG A 453 -47.68 -0.13 -3.31
N SER A 454 -48.13 0.79 -2.48
CA SER A 454 -47.45 2.05 -2.21
C SER A 454 -46.97 2.10 -0.75
N ALA A 455 -45.85 2.77 -0.54
CA ALA A 455 -45.32 3.11 0.77
C ALA A 455 -44.82 4.55 0.74
N GLU A 456 -44.99 5.26 1.85
CA GLU A 456 -44.54 6.62 2.02
C GLU A 456 -43.50 6.64 3.13
N VAL A 457 -42.31 7.15 2.82
CA VAL A 457 -41.22 7.32 3.78
C VAL A 457 -41.26 8.77 4.22
N ARG A 458 -41.75 9.03 5.43
CA ARG A 458 -41.94 10.41 5.95
C ARG A 458 -40.63 11.09 6.34
N ALA A 459 -39.63 10.30 6.72
CA ALA A 459 -38.27 10.76 7.01
C ALA A 459 -37.27 9.65 6.63
N LEU A 460 -36.14 10.02 6.04
CA LEU A 460 -35.06 9.08 5.69
C LEU A 460 -34.21 8.77 6.93
N THR A 461 -34.81 8.09 7.90
CA THR A 461 -34.16 7.57 9.11
C THR A 461 -34.41 6.08 9.25
N ALA A 462 -33.66 5.40 10.13
CA ALA A 462 -33.86 3.97 10.39
C ALA A 462 -35.32 3.65 10.80
N GLU A 463 -35.91 4.48 11.66
CA GLU A 463 -37.32 4.36 12.09
C GLU A 463 -38.30 4.72 10.95
N GLY A 464 -38.00 5.75 10.15
CA GLY A 464 -38.87 6.17 9.05
C GLY A 464 -38.97 5.17 7.90
N VAL A 465 -37.94 4.34 7.70
CA VAL A 465 -37.89 3.29 6.67
C VAL A 465 -38.41 1.93 7.18
N GLU A 466 -38.57 1.75 8.48
CA GLU A 466 -39.02 0.49 9.10
C GLU A 466 -40.36 -0.04 8.53
N PRO A 467 -41.42 0.77 8.30
CA PRO A 467 -42.66 0.28 7.71
C PRO A 467 -42.50 -0.24 6.28
N LEU A 468 -41.59 0.36 5.50
CA LEU A 468 -41.26 -0.10 4.15
C LEU A 468 -40.46 -1.41 4.22
N ALA A 469 -39.49 -1.50 5.13
CA ALA A 469 -38.71 -2.71 5.35
C ALA A 469 -39.61 -3.90 5.76
N GLU A 470 -40.55 -3.68 6.68
CA GLU A 470 -41.56 -4.68 7.04
C GLU A 470 -42.42 -5.11 5.84
N LEU A 471 -42.87 -4.15 5.03
CA LEU A 471 -43.68 -4.43 3.85
C LEU A 471 -42.94 -5.33 2.84
N ILE A 472 -41.65 -5.04 2.60
CA ILE A 472 -40.77 -5.83 1.74
C ILE A 472 -40.60 -7.25 2.32
N LEU A 473 -40.30 -7.38 3.62
CA LEU A 473 -40.09 -8.68 4.27
C LEU A 473 -41.37 -9.54 4.30
N ARG A 474 -42.55 -8.93 4.52
CA ARG A 474 -43.85 -9.61 4.46
C ARG A 474 -44.18 -10.09 3.04
N GLN A 475 -43.80 -9.32 2.02
CA GLN A 475 -44.04 -9.66 0.61
C GLN A 475 -43.25 -10.91 0.18
N VAL A 476 -42.01 -11.04 0.65
CA VAL A 476 -41.13 -12.18 0.37
C VAL A 476 -41.67 -13.47 0.98
N SER A 477 -42.28 -13.34 2.16
CA SER A 477 -42.96 -14.44 2.87
C SER A 477 -44.18 -14.96 2.11
N ALA A 478 -44.91 -14.08 1.41
CA ALA A 478 -46.09 -14.42 0.61
C ALA A 478 -45.76 -14.95 -0.80
N VAL A 479 -44.67 -14.47 -1.43
CA VAL A 479 -44.25 -14.88 -2.78
C VAL A 479 -43.60 -16.27 -2.78
N ARG A 480 -42.79 -16.62 -1.75
CA ARG A 480 -42.10 -17.91 -1.67
C ARG A 480 -43.00 -19.12 -1.43
N LEU A 481 -44.22 -18.93 -0.93
CA LEU A 481 -45.24 -20.00 -0.88
C LEU A 481 -45.68 -20.46 -2.29
N SER A 482 -45.35 -19.68 -3.34
CA SER A 482 -45.71 -19.99 -4.73
C SER A 482 -44.52 -20.35 -5.63
N SER A 483 -43.28 -20.18 -5.19
CA SER A 483 -42.06 -20.35 -6.01
C SER A 483 -40.94 -21.09 -5.27
N SER A 484 -41.30 -22.19 -4.61
CA SER A 484 -40.35 -23.19 -4.12
C SER A 484 -39.90 -24.10 -5.27
N ASN A 485 -38.93 -23.66 -6.07
CA ASN A 485 -38.01 -24.52 -6.83
C ASN A 485 -36.91 -23.65 -7.47
N LEU A 486 -35.64 -24.01 -7.27
CA LEU A 486 -34.42 -23.49 -7.92
C LEU A 486 -33.73 -22.26 -7.29
N VAL A 487 -33.03 -22.44 -6.17
CA VAL A 487 -31.60 -22.08 -5.96
C VAL A 487 -31.13 -22.90 -4.75
N THR A 488 -30.24 -23.88 -4.98
CA THR A 488 -29.69 -24.74 -3.92
C THR A 488 -28.61 -23.97 -3.14
N SER A 489 -28.95 -23.48 -1.95
CA SER A 489 -28.00 -22.98 -0.96
C SER A 489 -27.06 -24.10 -0.50
N ARG A 490 -25.74 -23.87 -0.55
CA ARG A 490 -24.71 -24.78 -0.01
C ARG A 490 -24.97 -25.10 1.47
N PRO A 491 -24.67 -26.31 1.96
CA PRO A 491 -24.72 -26.60 3.39
C PRO A 491 -23.62 -25.80 4.08
N THR A 492 -23.99 -24.72 4.74
CA THR A 492 -23.12 -24.08 5.74
C THR A 492 -22.86 -25.13 6.82
N ARG A 493 -21.61 -25.56 6.96
CA ARG A 493 -21.14 -26.33 8.12
C ARG A 493 -21.63 -25.60 9.37
N ASN A 494 -22.06 -26.30 10.42
CA ASN A 494 -22.65 -25.70 11.61
C ASN A 494 -21.69 -24.70 12.30
N VAL A 495 -21.60 -23.45 11.83
CA VAL A 495 -20.92 -22.30 12.48
C VAL A 495 -21.72 -21.82 13.71
N ARG A 496 -22.68 -22.63 14.17
CA ARG A 496 -23.55 -22.32 15.33
C ARG A 496 -22.82 -22.31 16.66
N ASN A 497 -21.53 -22.70 16.70
CA ASN A 497 -20.71 -22.78 17.90
C ASN A 497 -19.32 -22.13 17.75
N THR A 498 -19.07 -21.39 16.67
CA THR A 498 -17.78 -20.73 16.46
C THR A 498 -17.67 -19.52 17.37
N ASP A 499 -16.56 -19.43 18.09
CA ASP A 499 -16.20 -18.33 18.99
C ASP A 499 -16.37 -16.97 18.28
N PRO A 500 -17.21 -16.05 18.79
CA PRO A 500 -17.38 -14.72 18.20
C PRO A 500 -16.06 -13.98 17.99
N GLU A 501 -15.09 -14.14 18.89
CA GLU A 501 -13.76 -13.52 18.75
C GLU A 501 -13.00 -14.06 17.53
N LEU A 502 -13.20 -15.33 17.16
CA LEU A 502 -12.61 -15.90 15.95
C LEU A 502 -13.28 -15.40 14.67
N VAL A 503 -14.58 -15.13 14.72
CA VAL A 503 -15.31 -14.54 13.58
C VAL A 503 -14.83 -13.10 13.34
N ASP A 504 -14.70 -12.30 14.40
CA ASP A 504 -14.17 -10.94 14.31
C ASP A 504 -12.71 -10.93 13.84
N ALA A 505 -11.88 -11.86 14.30
CA ALA A 505 -10.51 -12.01 13.85
C ALA A 505 -10.42 -12.43 12.36
N ALA A 506 -11.33 -13.29 11.90
CA ALA A 506 -11.44 -13.69 10.50
C ALA A 506 -11.86 -12.51 9.61
N ASP A 507 -12.80 -11.68 10.09
CA ASP A 507 -13.23 -10.48 9.37
C ASP A 507 -12.10 -9.44 9.30
N ALA A 508 -11.39 -9.20 10.41
CA ALA A 508 -10.22 -8.33 10.44
C ALA A 508 -9.10 -8.81 9.49
N LEU A 509 -8.86 -10.13 9.43
CA LEU A 509 -7.92 -10.75 8.49
C LEU A 509 -8.38 -10.55 7.04
N SER A 510 -9.66 -10.74 6.75
CA SER A 510 -10.25 -10.54 5.43
C SER A 510 -10.04 -9.12 4.92
N TYR A 511 -10.30 -8.10 5.76
CA TYR A 511 -10.08 -6.70 5.39
C TYR A 511 -8.61 -6.40 5.08
N ALA A 512 -7.68 -6.88 5.90
CA ALA A 512 -6.25 -6.69 5.65
C ALA A 512 -5.79 -7.34 4.34
N LEU A 513 -6.31 -8.53 4.03
CA LEU A 513 -5.97 -9.23 2.79
C LEU A 513 -6.58 -8.56 1.55
N ILE A 514 -7.76 -7.96 1.65
CA ILE A 514 -8.37 -7.19 0.55
C ILE A 514 -7.43 -6.04 0.13
N GLU A 515 -6.94 -5.26 1.08
CA GLU A 515 -5.98 -4.17 0.80
C GLU A 515 -4.71 -4.70 0.13
N GLU A 516 -4.15 -5.80 0.66
CA GLU A 516 -2.94 -6.43 0.11
C GLU A 516 -3.17 -6.92 -1.34
N GLN A 517 -4.27 -7.62 -1.59
CA GLN A 517 -4.58 -8.14 -2.94
C GLN A 517 -4.88 -7.00 -3.93
N HIS A 518 -5.52 -5.91 -3.51
CA HIS A 518 -5.70 -4.73 -4.35
C HIS A 518 -4.35 -4.08 -4.73
N MET A 519 -3.40 -4.03 -3.80
CA MET A 519 -2.04 -3.57 -4.11
C MET A 519 -1.35 -4.50 -5.11
N GLU A 520 -1.48 -5.81 -4.94
CA GLU A 520 -0.88 -6.79 -5.85
C GLU A 520 -1.50 -6.72 -7.26
N VAL A 521 -2.81 -6.55 -7.37
CA VAL A 521 -3.54 -6.34 -8.64
C VAL A 521 -3.05 -5.08 -9.34
N ARG A 522 -2.89 -3.97 -8.59
CA ARG A 522 -2.35 -2.69 -9.12
C ARG A 522 -0.90 -2.82 -9.58
N HIS A 523 -0.03 -3.38 -8.76
CA HIS A 523 1.38 -3.59 -9.10
C HIS A 523 1.55 -4.47 -10.34
N ARG A 524 0.67 -5.46 -10.51
CA ARG A 524 0.69 -6.35 -11.66
C ARG A 524 -0.08 -5.83 -12.86
N ARG A 525 -0.79 -4.70 -12.74
CA ARG A 525 -1.71 -4.15 -13.76
C ARG A 525 -2.66 -5.22 -14.29
N LEU A 526 -3.20 -6.07 -13.41
CA LEU A 526 -4.10 -7.15 -13.83
C LEU A 526 -5.47 -6.63 -14.28
N THR A 527 -5.83 -5.41 -13.90
CA THR A 527 -7.10 -4.76 -14.22
C THR A 527 -6.93 -3.43 -14.96
N ASP A 528 -5.70 -3.03 -15.30
CA ASP A 528 -5.39 -1.75 -15.92
C ASP A 528 -4.95 -1.94 -17.38
N PRO A 529 -5.65 -1.34 -18.37
CA PRO A 529 -6.90 -0.57 -18.24
C PRO A 529 -8.14 -1.46 -18.10
N TYR A 530 -8.06 -2.75 -18.48
CA TYR A 530 -9.13 -3.73 -18.33
C TYR A 530 -8.57 -5.13 -18.06
N PRO A 531 -9.23 -5.97 -17.25
CA PRO A 531 -8.80 -7.34 -17.04
C PRO A 531 -8.92 -8.17 -18.33
N LEU A 532 -7.93 -9.03 -18.56
CA LEU A 532 -8.01 -10.03 -19.62
C LEU A 532 -8.97 -11.16 -19.19
N PRO A 533 -9.83 -11.66 -20.10
CA PRO A 533 -10.66 -12.84 -19.86
C PRO A 533 -9.81 -14.03 -19.38
N LEU A 534 -10.31 -14.76 -18.38
CA LEU A 534 -9.67 -15.97 -17.87
C LEU A 534 -10.49 -17.19 -18.31
N ARG A 535 -10.34 -17.51 -19.60
CA ARG A 535 -11.04 -18.63 -20.23
C ARG A 535 -10.62 -19.97 -19.61
N TRP A 536 -11.59 -20.84 -19.37
CA TRP A 536 -11.33 -22.17 -18.81
C TRP A 536 -12.21 -23.25 -19.46
N SER A 537 -11.72 -24.49 -19.42
CA SER A 537 -12.45 -25.70 -19.78
C SER A 537 -12.29 -26.76 -18.68
N LEU A 538 -13.31 -27.61 -18.50
CA LEU A 538 -13.26 -28.72 -17.55
C LEU A 538 -12.29 -29.80 -18.07
N ASN A 539 -11.39 -30.28 -17.22
CA ASN A 539 -10.52 -31.41 -17.53
C ASN A 539 -11.10 -32.71 -16.94
N PRO A 540 -11.78 -33.56 -17.74
CA PRO A 540 -12.47 -34.72 -17.23
C PRO A 540 -11.52 -35.84 -16.77
N PHE A 541 -10.31 -35.92 -17.32
CA PHE A 541 -9.36 -36.99 -17.03
C PHE A 541 -8.65 -36.82 -15.69
N LEU A 542 -8.39 -35.57 -15.31
CA LEU A 542 -7.69 -35.23 -14.06
C LEU A 542 -8.65 -34.91 -12.91
N SER A 543 -9.93 -34.69 -13.21
CA SER A 543 -10.98 -34.48 -12.20
C SER A 543 -11.36 -35.80 -11.54
N ALA A 544 -11.53 -35.79 -10.22
CA ALA A 544 -12.13 -36.92 -9.49
C ALA A 544 -13.67 -36.89 -9.60
N ASP A 545 -14.37 -37.98 -9.22
CA ASP A 545 -15.84 -38.08 -9.23
C ASP A 545 -16.50 -36.88 -8.53
N ASN A 546 -16.91 -35.90 -9.33
CA ASN A 546 -17.59 -34.69 -8.91
C ASN A 546 -18.95 -34.75 -9.61
N GLY A 547 -20.04 -34.57 -8.85
CA GLY A 547 -21.39 -34.51 -9.43
C GLY A 547 -21.50 -33.51 -10.59
N PRO A 548 -22.62 -33.52 -11.32
CA PRO A 548 -22.75 -32.77 -12.58
C PRO A 548 -22.44 -31.27 -12.38
N MET A 549 -21.44 -30.75 -13.10
CA MET A 549 -21.21 -29.31 -13.22
C MET A 549 -22.22 -28.71 -14.21
N THR A 550 -22.66 -27.48 -13.92
CA THR A 550 -23.59 -26.73 -14.77
C THR A 550 -22.96 -26.20 -16.06
N SER A 551 -21.64 -25.99 -16.06
CA SER A 551 -20.87 -25.59 -17.24
C SER A 551 -19.56 -26.36 -17.34
N THR A 552 -19.15 -26.69 -18.57
CA THR A 552 -17.87 -27.35 -18.90
C THR A 552 -16.82 -26.37 -19.42
N SER A 553 -17.14 -25.10 -19.61
CA SER A 553 -16.21 -24.04 -20.02
C SER A 553 -16.78 -22.66 -19.70
N GLY A 554 -15.92 -21.65 -19.53
CA GLY A 554 -16.39 -20.29 -19.24
C GLY A 554 -15.27 -19.27 -19.10
N ASP A 555 -15.61 -18.10 -18.57
CA ASP A 555 -14.65 -17.11 -18.09
C ASP A 555 -14.71 -17.08 -16.55
N LEU A 556 -13.55 -17.21 -15.90
CA LEU A 556 -13.44 -17.21 -14.43
C LEU A 556 -13.88 -15.87 -13.82
N LEU A 557 -13.86 -14.78 -14.59
CA LEU A 557 -14.20 -13.44 -14.13
C LEU A 557 -15.68 -13.07 -14.34
N GLU A 558 -16.43 -13.81 -15.15
CA GLU A 558 -17.87 -13.59 -15.36
C GLU A 558 -18.70 -14.30 -14.27
N GLU A 559 -19.72 -13.65 -13.71
CA GLU A 559 -20.56 -14.20 -12.63
C GLU A 559 -21.26 -15.51 -12.99
N THR A 560 -21.71 -15.65 -14.23
CA THR A 560 -22.32 -16.87 -14.77
C THR A 560 -21.27 -17.96 -15.05
N GLY A 561 -20.00 -17.59 -15.15
CA GLY A 561 -18.87 -18.44 -15.49
C GLY A 561 -18.00 -18.85 -14.30
N ASP A 562 -18.24 -18.36 -13.08
CA ASP A 562 -17.46 -18.71 -11.87
C ASP A 562 -17.67 -20.20 -11.49
N PRO A 563 -16.69 -21.08 -11.76
CA PRO A 563 -16.81 -22.49 -11.46
C PRO A 563 -16.69 -22.72 -9.96
N PHE A 564 -15.92 -21.91 -9.21
CA PHE A 564 -15.65 -22.15 -7.80
C PHE A 564 -16.93 -22.03 -6.97
N ALA A 565 -17.84 -21.11 -7.30
CA ALA A 565 -19.14 -20.97 -6.66
C ALA A 565 -20.10 -22.16 -6.91
N SER A 566 -19.92 -22.89 -8.01
CA SER A 566 -20.77 -24.03 -8.40
C SER A 566 -20.22 -25.40 -7.94
N LEU A 567 -18.96 -25.48 -7.49
CA LEU A 567 -18.36 -26.73 -7.05
C LEU A 567 -19.02 -27.29 -5.77
N PRO A 568 -19.49 -28.56 -5.76
CA PRO A 568 -20.06 -29.18 -4.56
C PRO A 568 -19.04 -29.38 -3.42
N SER A 569 -17.75 -29.52 -3.75
CA SER A 569 -16.67 -29.83 -2.81
C SER A 569 -15.81 -28.63 -2.41
N GLY A 570 -15.88 -27.51 -3.15
CA GLY A 570 -15.00 -26.36 -2.95
C GLY A 570 -13.50 -26.67 -3.17
N ARG A 571 -13.17 -27.75 -3.89
CA ARG A 571 -11.80 -28.15 -4.22
C ARG A 571 -11.53 -27.94 -5.71
N LEU A 572 -10.67 -26.98 -6.02
CA LEU A 572 -10.39 -26.55 -7.39
C LEU A 572 -8.89 -26.62 -7.67
N VAL A 573 -8.52 -27.18 -8.83
CA VAL A 573 -7.17 -27.09 -9.38
C VAL A 573 -7.25 -26.40 -10.73
N LEU A 574 -6.54 -25.28 -10.88
CA LEU A 574 -6.38 -24.57 -12.13
C LEU A 574 -5.07 -25.00 -12.79
N VAL A 575 -5.17 -25.72 -13.90
CA VAL A 575 -4.01 -26.15 -14.69
C VAL A 575 -3.89 -25.35 -15.97
N GLY A 576 -2.70 -25.19 -16.52
CA GLY A 576 -2.52 -24.52 -17.81
C GLY A 576 -1.07 -24.41 -18.25
N PRO A 577 -0.80 -24.13 -19.54
CA PRO A 577 0.55 -23.96 -20.05
C PRO A 577 1.27 -22.74 -19.43
N PRO A 578 2.60 -22.64 -19.55
CA PRO A 578 3.33 -21.44 -19.12
C PRO A 578 2.75 -20.17 -19.77
N GLY A 579 2.57 -19.10 -18.98
CA GLY A 579 2.01 -17.83 -19.49
C GLY A 579 0.48 -17.76 -19.62
N SER A 580 -0.25 -18.84 -19.30
CA SER A 580 -1.72 -18.91 -19.39
C SER A 580 -2.50 -18.09 -18.34
N GLY A 581 -1.82 -17.34 -17.47
CA GLY A 581 -2.49 -16.52 -16.45
C GLY A 581 -2.84 -17.24 -15.13
N LYS A 582 -2.29 -18.42 -14.83
CA LYS A 582 -2.55 -19.16 -13.56
C LYS A 582 -2.44 -18.30 -12.28
N THR A 583 -1.32 -17.63 -12.08
CA THR A 583 -1.14 -16.73 -10.93
C THR A 583 -2.12 -15.55 -10.96
N SER A 584 -2.41 -15.00 -12.14
CA SER A 584 -3.41 -13.93 -12.29
C SER A 584 -4.81 -14.43 -11.90
N ALA A 585 -5.15 -15.65 -12.29
CA ALA A 585 -6.39 -16.32 -11.90
C ALA A 585 -6.47 -16.56 -10.39
N ALA A 586 -5.39 -17.03 -9.77
CA ALA A 586 -5.33 -17.21 -8.32
C ALA A 586 -5.54 -15.89 -7.57
N ILE A 587 -4.88 -14.80 -7.99
CA ILE A 587 -5.02 -13.47 -7.39
C ILE A 587 -6.43 -12.92 -7.57
N LEU A 588 -6.96 -12.91 -8.80
CA LEU A 588 -8.27 -12.34 -9.10
C LEU A 588 -9.40 -13.15 -8.44
N LEU A 589 -9.28 -14.49 -8.43
CA LEU A 589 -10.22 -15.36 -7.72
C LEU A 589 -10.15 -15.12 -6.20
N THR A 590 -8.96 -15.00 -5.61
CA THR A 590 -8.80 -14.69 -4.17
C THR A 590 -9.49 -13.37 -3.83
N LEU A 591 -9.25 -12.32 -4.62
CA LEU A 591 -9.87 -11.01 -4.41
C LEU A 591 -11.39 -11.08 -4.53
N ARG A 592 -11.91 -11.78 -5.56
CA ARG A 592 -13.35 -11.97 -5.76
C ARG A 592 -14.00 -12.72 -4.59
N LEU A 593 -13.35 -13.78 -4.12
CA LEU A 593 -13.84 -14.57 -2.98
C LEU A 593 -13.81 -13.75 -1.68
N LEU A 594 -12.79 -12.91 -1.48
CA LEU A 594 -12.74 -11.98 -0.34
C LEU A 594 -13.85 -10.93 -0.39
N GLN A 595 -14.14 -10.37 -1.58
CA GLN A 595 -15.18 -9.35 -1.76
C GLN A 595 -16.60 -9.89 -1.56
N ASN A 596 -16.84 -11.15 -1.93
CA ASN A 596 -18.15 -11.81 -1.81
C ASN A 596 -18.31 -12.62 -0.50
N ARG A 597 -17.31 -12.59 0.39
CA ARG A 597 -17.30 -13.35 1.64
C ARG A 597 -18.33 -12.81 2.62
N THR A 598 -19.04 -13.72 3.30
CA THR A 598 -19.81 -13.43 4.51
C THR A 598 -19.02 -13.81 5.77
N SER A 599 -19.30 -13.20 6.93
CA SER A 599 -18.52 -13.43 8.17
C SER A 599 -18.43 -14.91 8.62
N LEU A 600 -19.39 -15.74 8.21
CA LEU A 600 -19.42 -17.18 8.55
C LEU A 600 -18.66 -18.07 7.56
N GLN A 601 -18.04 -17.48 6.53
CA GLN A 601 -17.28 -18.22 5.52
C GLN A 601 -15.77 -18.14 5.78
N PRO A 602 -14.99 -19.16 5.37
CA PRO A 602 -13.53 -19.13 5.46
C PRO A 602 -12.92 -17.97 4.69
N VAL A 603 -11.81 -17.42 5.21
CA VAL A 603 -11.06 -16.32 4.60
C VAL A 603 -10.11 -16.89 3.52
N PRO A 604 -10.25 -16.50 2.24
CA PRO A 604 -9.33 -16.87 1.17
C PRO A 604 -7.93 -16.27 1.40
N VAL A 605 -6.89 -17.10 1.37
CA VAL A 605 -5.50 -16.68 1.57
C VAL A 605 -4.63 -17.21 0.44
N LEU A 606 -4.01 -16.30 -0.32
CA LEU A 606 -3.06 -16.62 -1.39
C LEU A 606 -1.69 -17.01 -0.81
N LEU A 607 -1.21 -18.21 -1.14
CA LEU A 607 -0.05 -18.86 -0.54
C LEU A 607 0.89 -19.42 -1.63
N PRO A 608 2.06 -18.80 -1.87
CA PRO A 608 3.03 -19.27 -2.86
C PRO A 608 3.71 -20.58 -2.43
N MET A 609 3.44 -21.68 -3.13
CA MET A 609 3.90 -23.02 -2.76
C MET A 609 5.42 -23.21 -2.85
N ALA A 610 6.14 -22.41 -3.63
CA ALA A 610 7.60 -22.51 -3.81
C ALA A 610 8.41 -22.51 -2.49
N SER A 611 7.80 -22.00 -1.42
CA SER A 611 8.42 -21.85 -0.11
C SER A 611 8.04 -22.95 0.90
N TRP A 612 7.25 -23.94 0.48
CA TRP A 612 6.80 -25.05 1.31
C TRP A 612 7.68 -26.28 1.10
N ASP A 613 8.22 -26.82 2.18
CA ASP A 613 8.83 -28.15 2.18
C ASP A 613 7.92 -29.14 2.95
N PRO A 614 7.16 -30.00 2.23
CA PRO A 614 6.23 -30.93 2.86
C PRO A 614 6.93 -32.05 3.65
N THR A 615 8.26 -32.20 3.53
CA THR A 615 9.03 -33.23 4.26
C THR A 615 9.47 -32.78 5.64
N THR A 616 9.55 -31.46 5.87
CA THR A 616 10.04 -30.88 7.12
C THR A 616 8.97 -30.10 7.88
N GLN A 617 7.90 -29.65 7.20
CA GLN A 617 6.84 -28.83 7.80
C GLN A 617 5.44 -29.27 7.36
N THR A 618 4.49 -29.28 8.31
CA THR A 618 3.07 -29.54 8.01
C THR A 618 2.44 -28.39 7.23
N LEU A 619 1.35 -28.66 6.50
CA LEU A 619 0.63 -27.62 5.76
C LEU A 619 0.09 -26.53 6.70
N GLN A 620 -0.46 -26.92 7.85
CA GLN A 620 -1.07 -26.00 8.81
C GLN A 620 -0.02 -25.07 9.44
N ASP A 621 1.12 -25.61 9.88
CA ASP A 621 2.21 -24.81 10.43
C ASP A 621 2.77 -23.85 9.38
N TRP A 622 2.90 -24.32 8.14
CA TRP A 622 3.34 -23.47 7.03
C TRP A 622 2.36 -22.34 6.75
N ILE A 623 1.05 -22.58 6.74
CA ILE A 623 0.02 -21.54 6.58
C ILE A 623 0.12 -20.52 7.72
N VAL A 624 0.25 -20.97 8.97
CA VAL A 624 0.40 -20.08 10.13
C VAL A 624 1.65 -19.21 10.00
N ASP A 625 2.79 -19.80 9.62
CA ASP A 625 4.02 -19.05 9.39
C ASP A 625 3.86 -18.03 8.25
N ARG A 626 3.15 -18.38 7.17
CA ARG A 626 2.88 -17.46 6.05
C ARG A 626 1.96 -16.32 6.44
N LEU A 627 0.90 -16.60 7.18
CA LEU A 627 -0.01 -15.59 7.73
C LEU A 627 0.73 -14.64 8.68
N TRP A 628 1.64 -15.17 9.50
CA TRP A 628 2.51 -14.39 10.37
C TRP A 628 3.49 -13.50 9.59
N VAL A 629 4.08 -14.03 8.51
CA VAL A 629 5.06 -13.36 7.65
C VAL A 629 4.43 -12.25 6.80
N ASN A 630 3.21 -12.43 6.29
CA ASN A 630 2.56 -11.52 5.33
C ASN A 630 1.80 -10.34 5.98
N HIS A 631 2.17 -9.91 7.18
CA HIS A 631 1.69 -8.70 7.87
C HIS A 631 0.19 -8.57 8.20
N ALA A 632 -0.72 -9.40 7.66
CA ALA A 632 -2.13 -9.37 8.02
C ALA A 632 -2.39 -9.76 9.49
N VAL A 633 -1.45 -10.51 10.10
CA VAL A 633 -1.59 -11.08 11.46
C VAL A 633 -0.99 -10.22 12.59
N ASN A 634 -0.25 -9.15 12.28
CA ASN A 634 0.25 -8.24 13.34
C ASN A 634 -0.89 -7.63 14.17
N ARG A 635 -2.14 -7.67 13.68
CA ARG A 635 -3.35 -7.22 14.38
C ARG A 635 -4.06 -8.31 15.19
N ILE A 636 -3.98 -9.59 14.82
CA ILE A 636 -4.74 -10.70 15.47
C ILE A 636 -3.88 -11.63 16.34
N GLY A 637 -2.56 -11.65 16.17
CA GLY A 637 -1.63 -12.46 16.97
C GLY A 637 -1.48 -13.93 16.49
N ARG A 638 -0.32 -14.54 16.79
CA ARG A 638 0.05 -15.89 16.29
C ARG A 638 -0.89 -16.99 16.80
N GLY A 639 -1.31 -16.90 18.06
CA GLY A 639 -2.23 -17.86 18.68
C GLY A 639 -3.61 -17.87 18.00
N THR A 640 -4.13 -16.70 17.65
CA THR A 640 -5.39 -16.56 16.92
C THR A 640 -5.27 -17.10 15.49
N ALA A 641 -4.15 -16.84 14.81
CA ALA A 641 -3.89 -17.41 13.49
C ALA A 641 -3.85 -18.95 13.51
N GLN A 642 -3.25 -19.56 14.54
CA GLN A 642 -3.28 -21.01 14.72
C GLN A 642 -4.71 -21.54 14.87
N ARG A 643 -5.54 -20.85 15.66
CA ARG A 643 -6.96 -21.22 15.83
C ARG A 643 -7.75 -21.07 14.53
N LEU A 644 -7.56 -19.99 13.78
CA LEU A 644 -8.22 -19.80 12.47
C LEU A 644 -7.91 -20.94 11.48
N VAL A 645 -6.66 -21.38 11.44
CA VAL A 645 -6.23 -22.50 10.59
C VAL A 645 -6.79 -23.84 11.10
N ALA A 646 -6.76 -24.06 12.41
CA ALA A 646 -7.23 -25.30 13.02
C ALA A 646 -8.76 -25.49 12.88
N GLU A 647 -9.52 -24.40 12.89
CA GLU A 647 -11.00 -24.38 12.78
C GLU A 647 -11.50 -24.32 11.33
N ASP A 648 -10.62 -24.53 10.33
CA ASP A 648 -10.93 -24.47 8.90
C ASP A 648 -11.53 -23.10 8.45
N LEU A 649 -11.24 -22.01 9.18
CA LEU A 649 -11.68 -20.65 8.84
C LEU A 649 -10.78 -19.98 7.81
N ILE A 650 -9.81 -20.72 7.27
CA ILE A 650 -8.93 -20.28 6.17
C ILE A 650 -9.22 -21.14 4.94
N LEU A 651 -9.47 -20.49 3.80
CA LEU A 651 -9.49 -21.12 2.49
C LEU A 651 -8.10 -20.95 1.83
N PRO A 652 -7.26 -22.00 1.79
CA PRO A 652 -5.95 -21.91 1.17
C PRO A 652 -6.07 -21.83 -0.36
N VAL A 653 -5.50 -20.77 -0.94
CA VAL A 653 -5.29 -20.60 -2.38
C VAL A 653 -3.80 -20.81 -2.67
N LEU A 654 -3.44 -22.02 -3.07
CA LEU A 654 -2.08 -22.51 -3.22
C LEU A 654 -1.55 -22.24 -4.64
N ASP A 655 -0.70 -21.25 -4.81
CA ASP A 655 -0.16 -20.88 -6.12
C ASP A 655 1.18 -21.59 -6.40
N GLY A 656 1.22 -22.41 -7.45
CA GLY A 656 2.46 -22.90 -8.07
C GLY A 656 2.98 -24.24 -7.57
N LEU A 657 2.20 -25.33 -7.65
CA LEU A 657 2.72 -26.68 -7.41
C LEU A 657 3.92 -27.02 -8.32
N ASP A 658 3.93 -26.51 -9.56
CA ASP A 658 5.03 -26.66 -10.51
C ASP A 658 6.30 -25.86 -10.15
N GLU A 659 6.23 -25.01 -9.13
CA GLU A 659 7.40 -24.30 -8.60
C GLU A 659 8.16 -25.13 -7.56
N LEU A 660 7.57 -26.22 -7.05
CA LEU A 660 8.26 -27.15 -6.16
C LEU A 660 9.25 -28.05 -6.94
N PRO A 661 10.42 -28.36 -6.33
CA PRO A 661 11.32 -29.39 -6.83
C PRO A 661 10.57 -30.70 -7.13
N ALA A 662 10.95 -31.38 -8.22
CA ALA A 662 10.27 -32.60 -8.67
C ALA A 662 10.04 -33.66 -7.55
N PRO A 663 11.01 -33.94 -6.66
CA PRO A 663 10.80 -34.93 -5.59
C PRO A 663 9.77 -34.51 -4.54
N LEU A 664 9.47 -33.21 -4.41
CA LEU A 664 8.60 -32.68 -3.36
C LEU A 664 7.13 -32.56 -3.80
N ARG A 665 6.85 -32.58 -5.11
CA ARG A 665 5.48 -32.37 -5.64
C ARG A 665 4.49 -33.45 -5.21
N ALA A 666 4.86 -34.72 -5.34
CA ALA A 666 4.02 -35.84 -4.88
C ALA A 666 3.82 -35.82 -3.35
N ALA A 667 4.87 -35.48 -2.59
CA ALA A 667 4.79 -35.33 -1.15
C ALA A 667 3.83 -34.19 -0.73
N ALA A 668 3.81 -33.08 -1.48
CA ALA A 668 2.89 -31.97 -1.25
C ALA A 668 1.42 -32.37 -1.46
N LEU A 669 1.10 -33.10 -2.53
CA LEU A 669 -0.26 -33.61 -2.77
C LEU A 669 -0.71 -34.57 -1.67
N GLU A 670 0.18 -35.43 -1.21
CA GLU A 670 -0.10 -36.36 -0.12
C GLU A 670 -0.28 -35.63 1.22
N ALA A 671 0.52 -34.60 1.50
CA ALA A 671 0.36 -33.75 2.67
C ALA A 671 -0.95 -32.97 2.65
N LEU A 672 -1.37 -32.45 1.50
CA LEU A 672 -2.70 -31.83 1.30
C LEU A 672 -3.83 -32.80 1.65
N ARG A 673 -3.75 -34.04 1.16
CA ARG A 673 -4.75 -35.08 1.42
C ARG A 673 -4.87 -35.42 2.91
N ARG A 674 -3.77 -35.39 3.66
CA ARG A 674 -3.75 -35.69 5.10
C ARG A 674 -4.19 -34.51 5.95
N SER A 675 -3.88 -33.28 5.52
CA SER A 675 -4.05 -32.07 6.34
C SER A 675 -5.41 -31.40 6.15
N ILE A 676 -6.04 -31.58 4.98
CA ILE A 676 -7.35 -30.99 4.68
C ILE A 676 -8.44 -32.05 4.93
N PRO A 677 -9.45 -31.78 5.79
CA PRO A 677 -10.51 -32.73 6.09
C PRO A 677 -11.34 -33.07 4.85
N PRO A 678 -12.14 -34.17 4.83
CA PRO A 678 -12.91 -34.62 3.66
C PRO A 678 -13.84 -33.58 3.03
N ASP A 679 -14.32 -32.61 3.82
CA ASP A 679 -15.15 -31.47 3.39
C ASP A 679 -14.39 -30.14 3.34
N GLY A 680 -13.08 -30.16 3.59
CA GLY A 680 -12.22 -28.98 3.51
C GLY A 680 -11.99 -28.52 2.07
N MET A 681 -11.87 -27.21 1.91
CA MET A 681 -11.79 -26.51 0.63
C MET A 681 -10.36 -26.06 0.33
N TYR A 682 -10.00 -25.99 -0.94
CA TYR A 682 -8.75 -25.37 -1.40
C TYR A 682 -8.84 -25.00 -2.87
N VAL A 683 -8.04 -24.02 -3.27
CA VAL A 683 -7.73 -23.73 -4.66
C VAL A 683 -6.24 -24.00 -4.86
N MET A 684 -5.85 -24.61 -5.97
CA MET A 684 -4.44 -24.82 -6.30
C MET A 684 -4.16 -24.51 -7.76
N THR A 685 -2.97 -23.99 -8.07
CA THR A 685 -2.51 -23.80 -9.45
C THR A 685 -1.32 -24.71 -9.76
N SER A 686 -1.24 -25.20 -11.00
CA SER A 686 -0.10 -25.98 -11.48
C SER A 686 0.01 -25.93 -13.00
N ARG A 687 1.18 -26.24 -13.56
CA ARG A 687 1.25 -26.67 -14.97
C ARG A 687 0.63 -28.06 -15.13
N ILE A 688 0.09 -28.32 -16.34
CA ILE A 688 -0.66 -29.54 -16.66
C ILE A 688 0.23 -30.77 -16.49
N ALA A 689 1.39 -30.80 -17.15
CA ALA A 689 2.29 -31.97 -17.14
C ALA A 689 2.82 -32.28 -15.74
N GLU A 690 3.17 -31.25 -14.97
CA GLU A 690 3.69 -31.39 -13.62
C GLU A 690 2.62 -31.85 -12.61
N TYR A 691 1.36 -31.46 -12.81
CA TYR A 691 0.25 -31.96 -12.00
C TYR A 691 -0.07 -33.41 -12.35
N GLU A 692 -0.18 -33.72 -13.65
CA GLU A 692 -0.42 -35.07 -14.15
C GLU A 692 0.65 -36.05 -13.66
N SER A 693 1.94 -35.69 -13.77
CA SER A 693 3.02 -36.53 -13.25
C SER A 693 2.88 -36.79 -11.75
N SER A 694 2.51 -35.76 -10.97
CA SER A 694 2.36 -35.88 -9.52
C SER A 694 1.14 -36.73 -9.13
N VAL A 695 0.07 -36.68 -9.92
CA VAL A 695 -1.11 -37.54 -9.76
C VAL A 695 -0.76 -39.00 -10.09
N LEU A 696 0.03 -39.24 -11.13
CA LEU A 696 0.53 -40.58 -11.48
C LEU A 696 1.43 -41.14 -10.37
N ASP A 697 2.35 -40.33 -9.84
CA ASP A 697 3.26 -40.72 -8.76
C ASP A 697 2.52 -41.06 -7.45
N THR A 698 1.38 -40.40 -7.20
CA THR A 698 0.51 -40.68 -6.03
C THR A 698 -0.51 -41.79 -6.29
N GLY A 699 -0.68 -42.22 -7.54
CA GLY A 699 -1.56 -43.29 -8.00
C GLY A 699 -3.05 -42.93 -8.12
N ARG A 700 -3.46 -41.70 -7.78
CA ARG A 700 -4.84 -41.20 -7.95
C ARG A 700 -4.94 -39.68 -7.71
N PRO A 701 -5.89 -38.98 -8.37
CA PRO A 701 -6.12 -37.57 -8.09
C PRO A 701 -6.67 -37.36 -6.68
N PRO A 702 -6.49 -36.16 -6.08
CA PRO A 702 -7.16 -35.80 -4.83
C PRO A 702 -8.69 -35.98 -4.96
N ALA A 703 -9.30 -36.61 -3.96
CA ALA A 703 -10.73 -36.93 -4.00
C ALA A 703 -11.60 -35.67 -4.03
N ARG A 704 -12.71 -35.72 -4.78
CA ARG A 704 -13.69 -34.64 -4.93
C ARG A 704 -13.09 -33.33 -5.49
N THR A 705 -12.03 -33.41 -6.28
CA THR A 705 -11.32 -32.23 -6.81
C THR A 705 -11.67 -32.01 -8.27
N THR A 706 -12.09 -30.80 -8.61
CA THR A 706 -12.33 -30.37 -9.99
C THR A 706 -11.06 -29.78 -10.56
N VAL A 707 -10.67 -30.22 -11.75
CA VAL A 707 -9.52 -29.70 -12.48
C VAL A 707 -10.02 -28.93 -13.70
N LEU A 708 -9.65 -27.65 -13.78
CA LEU A 708 -9.97 -26.78 -14.92
C LEU A 708 -8.69 -26.41 -15.66
N THR A 709 -8.73 -26.50 -16.98
CA THR A 709 -7.65 -26.05 -17.85
C THR A 709 -7.88 -24.60 -18.23
N LEU A 710 -6.91 -23.72 -17.97
CA LEU A 710 -6.91 -22.35 -18.48
C LEU A 710 -6.56 -22.37 -19.97
N GLU A 711 -7.49 -21.85 -20.77
CA GLU A 711 -7.41 -21.80 -22.22
C GLU A 711 -6.75 -20.51 -22.71
N PRO A 712 -6.14 -20.51 -23.92
CA PRO A 712 -5.72 -19.28 -24.58
C PRO A 712 -6.90 -18.32 -24.83
N LEU A 713 -6.60 -17.03 -24.96
CA LEU A 713 -7.58 -16.02 -25.38
C LEU A 713 -8.05 -16.28 -26.82
N HIS A 714 -9.25 -15.83 -27.17
CA HIS A 714 -9.64 -15.74 -28.57
C HIS A 714 -9.03 -14.50 -29.23
N SER A 715 -8.80 -14.53 -30.54
CA SER A 715 -8.32 -13.36 -31.28
C SER A 715 -9.20 -12.13 -31.07
N GLU A 716 -10.52 -12.32 -30.89
CA GLU A 716 -11.47 -11.26 -30.58
C GLU A 716 -11.19 -10.61 -29.22
N ASP A 717 -10.87 -11.40 -28.19
CA ASP A 717 -10.49 -10.91 -26.87
C ASP A 717 -9.21 -10.06 -26.97
N VAL A 718 -8.24 -10.50 -27.77
CA VAL A 718 -6.98 -9.79 -28.04
C VAL A 718 -7.26 -8.45 -28.72
N ILE A 719 -8.05 -8.43 -29.79
CA ILE A 719 -8.40 -7.21 -30.53
C ILE A 719 -9.15 -6.23 -29.63
N ALA A 720 -10.14 -6.72 -28.88
CA ALA A 720 -10.88 -5.90 -27.93
C ALA A 720 -9.96 -5.30 -26.87
N HIS A 721 -9.00 -6.07 -26.36
CA HIS A 721 -8.02 -5.57 -25.39
C HIS A 721 -7.10 -4.51 -26.01
N LEU A 722 -6.56 -4.73 -27.21
CA LEU A 722 -5.72 -3.74 -27.90
C LEU A 722 -6.48 -2.45 -28.22
N ALA A 723 -7.73 -2.56 -28.68
CA ALA A 723 -8.59 -1.42 -28.99
C ALA A 723 -8.92 -0.56 -27.76
N ARG A 724 -9.00 -1.18 -26.58
CA ARG A 724 -9.23 -0.52 -25.29
C ARG A 724 -7.97 0.11 -24.69
N ASN A 725 -6.78 -0.34 -25.10
CA ASN A 725 -5.47 0.13 -24.62
C ASN A 725 -4.86 1.27 -25.45
N ARG A 726 -5.51 1.70 -26.53
CA ARG A 726 -4.99 2.72 -27.45
C ARG A 726 -5.34 4.14 -26.98
N LEU A 727 -4.42 5.10 -27.17
CA LEU A 727 -4.74 6.51 -27.02
C LEU A 727 -5.77 6.95 -28.08
N PRO A 728 -6.58 8.00 -27.82
CA PRO A 728 -7.45 8.57 -28.86
C PRO A 728 -6.63 8.88 -30.12
N ASN A 729 -7.02 8.31 -31.26
CA ASN A 729 -6.35 8.40 -32.58
C ASN A 729 -5.08 7.55 -32.79
N ASP A 730 -4.72 6.61 -31.90
CA ASP A 730 -3.61 5.68 -32.14
C ASP A 730 -4.03 4.52 -33.08
N THR A 731 -3.57 4.59 -34.34
CA THR A 731 -3.87 3.62 -35.40
C THR A 731 -2.78 2.56 -35.58
N ARG A 732 -1.71 2.58 -34.77
CA ARG A 732 -0.54 1.69 -34.95
C ARG A 732 -0.87 0.20 -34.78
N TRP A 733 -1.91 -0.12 -34.01
CA TRP A 733 -2.38 -1.48 -33.74
C TRP A 733 -3.36 -2.03 -34.78
N GLU A 734 -3.83 -1.21 -35.73
CA GLU A 734 -4.78 -1.62 -36.76
C GLU A 734 -4.25 -2.75 -37.66
N PRO A 735 -2.97 -2.71 -38.14
CA PRO A 735 -2.40 -3.80 -38.93
C PRO A 735 -2.34 -5.13 -38.19
N ILE A 736 -2.11 -5.09 -36.86
CA ILE A 736 -2.10 -6.28 -36.00
C ILE A 736 -3.51 -6.86 -35.89
N SER A 737 -4.50 -6.00 -35.63
CA SER A 737 -5.91 -6.41 -35.53
C SER A 737 -6.40 -7.04 -36.83
N HIS A 738 -6.10 -6.43 -37.97
CA HIS A 738 -6.40 -6.98 -39.30
C HIS A 738 -5.75 -8.36 -39.51
N SER A 739 -4.47 -8.53 -39.13
CA SER A 739 -3.79 -9.81 -39.27
C SER A 739 -4.36 -10.91 -38.37
N LEU A 740 -4.79 -10.56 -37.15
CA LEU A 740 -5.41 -11.51 -36.20
C LEU A 740 -6.75 -12.02 -36.72
N LEU A 741 -7.53 -11.17 -37.42
CA LEU A 741 -8.78 -11.56 -38.08
C LEU A 741 -8.52 -12.40 -39.34
N ALA A 742 -7.54 -12.03 -40.16
CA ALA A 742 -7.25 -12.74 -41.41
C ALA A 742 -6.59 -14.11 -41.18
N GLN A 743 -5.79 -14.25 -40.13
CA GLN A 743 -5.04 -15.47 -39.81
C GLN A 743 -5.18 -15.84 -38.32
N PRO A 744 -6.36 -16.29 -37.86
CA PRO A 744 -6.62 -16.59 -36.45
C PRO A 744 -5.78 -17.74 -35.88
N SER A 745 -5.22 -18.59 -36.74
CA SER A 745 -4.29 -19.67 -36.37
C SER A 745 -2.84 -19.40 -36.80
N GLY A 746 -2.54 -18.18 -37.24
CA GLY A 746 -1.21 -17.75 -37.66
C GLY A 746 -0.23 -17.62 -36.47
N PRO A 747 1.09 -17.48 -36.74
CA PRO A 747 2.13 -17.38 -35.70
C PRO A 747 1.88 -16.23 -34.70
N LEU A 748 1.44 -15.08 -35.20
CA LEU A 748 1.11 -13.92 -34.38
C LEU A 748 -0.07 -14.19 -33.44
N ALA A 749 -1.14 -14.81 -33.95
CA ALA A 749 -2.32 -15.13 -33.16
C ALA A 749 -2.00 -16.15 -32.06
N ARG A 750 -1.29 -17.24 -32.36
CA ARG A 750 -0.86 -18.22 -31.34
C ARG A 750 0.02 -17.61 -30.24
N THR A 751 0.78 -16.57 -30.59
CA THR A 751 1.60 -15.84 -29.60
C THR A 751 0.74 -14.89 -28.77
N LEU A 752 0.02 -13.96 -29.39
CA LEU A 752 -0.73 -12.89 -28.68
C LEU A 752 -1.99 -13.38 -27.98
N THR A 753 -2.49 -14.57 -28.29
CA THR A 753 -3.57 -15.21 -27.51
C THR A 753 -3.09 -15.74 -26.16
N GLN A 754 -1.77 -15.80 -25.92
CA GLN A 754 -1.22 -16.04 -24.59
C GLN A 754 -1.28 -14.74 -23.78
N PRO A 755 -2.01 -14.69 -22.63
CA PRO A 755 -2.18 -13.47 -21.85
C PRO A 755 -0.87 -12.74 -21.53
N LEU A 756 0.17 -13.49 -21.17
CA LEU A 756 1.49 -12.92 -20.89
C LEU A 756 2.10 -12.21 -22.11
N MET A 757 2.01 -12.82 -23.30
CA MET A 757 2.63 -12.25 -24.52
C MET A 757 1.89 -10.99 -24.98
N LEU A 758 0.55 -10.97 -24.84
CA LEU A 758 -0.24 -9.77 -25.07
C LEU A 758 0.17 -8.64 -24.13
N GLN A 759 0.28 -8.93 -22.83
CA GLN A 759 0.73 -7.93 -21.84
C GLN A 759 2.14 -7.40 -22.15
N LEU A 760 3.07 -8.28 -22.54
CA LEU A 760 4.41 -7.86 -22.95
C LEU A 760 4.36 -6.97 -24.19
N ALA A 761 3.58 -7.32 -25.20
CA ALA A 761 3.44 -6.52 -26.42
C ALA A 761 2.89 -5.12 -26.09
N VAL A 762 1.84 -5.02 -25.27
CA VAL A 762 1.28 -3.73 -24.84
C VAL A 762 2.33 -2.89 -24.09
N GLU A 763 3.12 -3.50 -23.20
CA GLU A 763 4.16 -2.78 -22.45
C GLU A 763 5.32 -2.30 -23.36
N ILE A 764 5.78 -3.15 -24.29
CA ILE A 764 6.90 -2.85 -25.20
C ILE A 764 6.54 -1.75 -26.19
N TYR A 765 5.35 -1.81 -26.79
CA TYR A 765 4.90 -0.87 -27.82
C TYR A 765 4.13 0.33 -27.24
N ARG A 766 4.19 0.53 -25.92
CA ARG A 766 3.58 1.69 -25.25
C ARG A 766 4.15 3.01 -25.73
N ALA A 767 5.46 3.06 -25.98
CA ALA A 767 6.13 4.26 -26.48
C ALA A 767 5.57 4.67 -27.86
N PRO A 768 5.20 5.94 -28.10
CA PRO A 768 4.69 6.40 -29.40
C PRO A 768 5.68 6.15 -30.55
N SER A 769 6.98 6.10 -30.26
CA SER A 769 8.05 5.83 -31.22
C SER A 769 8.14 4.37 -31.67
N ALA A 770 7.61 3.42 -30.89
CA ALA A 770 7.67 1.99 -31.20
C ALA A 770 6.50 1.59 -32.12
N HIS A 771 6.72 0.68 -33.08
CA HIS A 771 5.71 0.32 -34.08
C HIS A 771 5.42 -1.19 -34.04
N PRO A 772 4.25 -1.64 -33.56
CA PRO A 772 3.93 -3.06 -33.39
C PRO A 772 3.83 -3.83 -34.71
N ALA A 773 3.67 -3.15 -35.84
CA ALA A 773 3.66 -3.75 -37.18
C ALA A 773 4.95 -4.54 -37.50
N GLU A 774 6.05 -4.35 -36.77
CA GLU A 774 7.24 -5.18 -36.91
C GLU A 774 7.00 -6.66 -36.57
N LEU A 775 6.05 -6.96 -35.67
CA LEU A 775 5.69 -8.34 -35.31
C LEU A 775 5.16 -9.14 -36.52
N LEU A 776 4.59 -8.45 -37.51
CA LEU A 776 4.09 -9.08 -38.75
C LEU A 776 5.23 -9.57 -39.66
N ARG A 777 6.46 -9.06 -39.48
CA ARG A 777 7.64 -9.43 -40.28
C ARG A 777 8.36 -10.65 -39.73
N ILE A 778 8.02 -11.08 -38.51
CA ILE A 778 8.66 -12.21 -37.84
C ILE A 778 7.93 -13.50 -38.25
N PRO A 779 8.63 -14.49 -38.84
CA PRO A 779 7.97 -15.56 -39.58
C PRO A 779 7.33 -16.66 -38.71
N ASP A 780 7.78 -16.82 -37.46
CA ASP A 780 7.37 -17.95 -36.61
C ASP A 780 7.11 -17.55 -35.14
N GLU A 781 6.28 -18.36 -34.47
CA GLU A 781 5.82 -18.15 -33.09
C GLU A 781 6.97 -18.04 -32.10
N LYS A 782 7.98 -18.90 -32.22
CA LYS A 782 9.13 -18.94 -31.31
C LYS A 782 9.98 -17.67 -31.43
N SER A 783 10.15 -17.17 -32.66
CA SER A 783 10.85 -15.91 -32.91
C SER A 783 10.06 -14.70 -32.38
N ILE A 784 8.74 -14.66 -32.52
CA ILE A 784 7.89 -13.59 -31.94
C ILE A 784 7.99 -13.60 -30.41
N HIS A 785 7.85 -14.78 -29.80
CA HIS A 785 7.99 -14.99 -28.35
C HIS A 785 9.35 -14.48 -27.85
N THR A 786 10.44 -14.89 -28.53
CA THR A 786 11.80 -14.48 -28.17
C THR A 786 12.01 -12.97 -28.34
N HIS A 787 11.46 -12.38 -29.41
CA HIS A 787 11.50 -10.94 -29.66
C HIS A 787 10.87 -10.15 -28.53
N LEU A 788 9.64 -10.48 -28.14
CA LEU A 788 8.92 -9.79 -27.06
C LEU A 788 9.69 -9.88 -25.73
N LEU A 789 10.21 -11.06 -25.36
CA LEU A 789 11.01 -11.19 -24.14
C LEU A 789 12.31 -10.37 -24.17
N ASN A 790 12.94 -10.25 -25.34
CA ASN A 790 14.18 -9.47 -25.52
C ASN A 790 13.95 -7.97 -25.55
N ALA A 791 12.82 -7.53 -26.13
CA ALA A 791 12.47 -6.12 -26.27
C ALA A 791 11.95 -5.50 -24.96
N LEU A 792 11.53 -6.33 -23.98
CA LEU A 792 11.05 -5.86 -22.68
C LEU A 792 12.08 -5.02 -21.92
N LEU A 793 13.32 -5.50 -21.74
CA LEU A 793 14.33 -4.76 -20.96
C LEU A 793 14.73 -3.43 -21.62
N PRO A 794 15.00 -3.36 -22.93
CA PRO A 794 15.16 -2.10 -23.63
C PRO A 794 13.99 -1.16 -23.40
N ALA A 795 12.74 -1.60 -23.62
CA ALA A 795 11.56 -0.76 -23.46
C ALA A 795 11.40 -0.20 -22.04
N LEU A 796 11.73 -0.97 -21.00
CA LEU A 796 11.65 -0.53 -19.59
C LEU A 796 12.81 0.38 -19.15
N TYR A 797 13.93 0.37 -19.87
CA TYR A 797 15.12 1.16 -19.56
C TYR A 797 15.38 2.29 -20.58
N ASP A 798 14.58 2.39 -21.64
CA ASP A 798 14.68 3.44 -22.66
C ASP A 798 14.36 4.81 -22.03
N PRO A 799 15.09 5.88 -22.39
CA PRO A 799 14.92 7.19 -21.79
C PRO A 799 13.65 7.84 -22.34
N PHE A 800 12.53 7.70 -21.63
CA PHE A 800 11.46 8.68 -21.75
C PHE A 800 11.97 10.02 -21.18
N PRO A 801 11.55 11.17 -21.74
CA PRO A 801 12.00 12.50 -21.32
C PRO A 801 11.30 12.95 -20.03
N THR A 802 11.30 12.11 -19.00
CA THR A 802 10.87 12.46 -17.64
C THR A 802 12.10 12.55 -16.75
N SER A 803 12.20 13.67 -16.04
CA SER A 803 13.35 14.34 -15.43
C SER A 803 14.10 13.62 -14.28
N ASP A 804 14.00 12.30 -14.15
CA ASP A 804 14.79 11.57 -13.14
C ASP A 804 16.17 11.18 -13.67
N ARG A 805 17.22 11.47 -12.89
CA ARG A 805 18.60 11.06 -13.20
C ARG A 805 18.67 9.53 -13.38
N HIS A 806 18.99 9.09 -14.60
CA HIS A 806 19.11 7.68 -14.95
C HIS A 806 20.46 7.13 -14.44
N ASP A 807 20.43 6.37 -13.34
CA ASP A 807 21.65 5.78 -12.76
C ASP A 807 22.20 4.57 -13.54
N PHE A 808 21.37 3.88 -14.36
CA PHE A 808 21.75 2.64 -15.06
C PHE A 808 21.32 2.63 -16.54
N SER A 809 22.25 2.31 -17.44
CA SER A 809 21.96 2.20 -18.88
C SER A 809 21.32 0.87 -19.27
N PRO A 810 20.47 0.81 -20.33
CA PRO A 810 19.78 -0.41 -20.76
C PRO A 810 20.73 -1.59 -20.99
N PHE A 811 21.86 -1.35 -21.67
CA PHE A 811 22.87 -2.37 -21.96
C PHE A 811 23.48 -2.98 -20.68
N ARG A 812 23.79 -2.14 -19.68
CA ARG A 812 24.36 -2.60 -18.41
C ARG A 812 23.30 -3.36 -17.59
N ALA A 813 22.07 -2.86 -17.56
CA ALA A 813 20.95 -3.50 -16.87
C ALA A 813 20.69 -4.91 -17.42
N ARG A 814 20.59 -5.07 -18.75
CA ARG A 814 20.44 -6.36 -19.42
C ARG A 814 21.58 -7.32 -19.03
N ARG A 815 22.83 -6.88 -19.15
CA ARG A 815 24.00 -7.71 -18.80
C ARG A 815 23.95 -8.22 -17.34
N TRP A 816 23.61 -7.35 -16.40
CA TRP A 816 23.53 -7.74 -14.98
C TRP A 816 22.36 -8.66 -14.67
N LEU A 817 21.18 -8.43 -15.28
CA LEU A 817 20.01 -9.30 -15.12
C LEU A 817 20.25 -10.67 -15.76
N THR A 818 20.88 -10.73 -16.94
CA THR A 818 21.33 -11.97 -17.58
C THR A 818 22.25 -12.77 -16.66
N PHE A 819 23.23 -12.10 -16.03
CA PHE A 819 24.13 -12.76 -15.09
C PHE A 819 23.40 -13.31 -13.85
N LEU A 820 22.48 -12.53 -13.27
CA LEU A 820 21.68 -12.95 -12.11
C LEU A 820 20.75 -14.12 -12.46
N ALA A 821 20.03 -14.05 -13.59
CA ALA A 821 19.14 -15.10 -14.07
C ALA A 821 19.88 -16.43 -14.29
N ALA A 822 21.04 -16.38 -14.96
CA ALA A 822 21.88 -17.55 -15.19
C ALA A 822 22.42 -18.17 -13.91
N HIS A 823 22.57 -17.39 -12.84
CA HIS A 823 23.00 -17.89 -11.54
C HIS A 823 21.84 -18.55 -10.78
N LEU A 824 20.68 -17.89 -10.74
CA LEU A 824 19.47 -18.43 -10.10
C LEU A 824 19.08 -19.79 -10.69
N GLU A 825 19.11 -19.93 -12.02
CA GLU A 825 18.87 -21.22 -12.69
C GLU A 825 19.89 -22.29 -12.32
N ARG A 826 21.18 -21.93 -12.19
CA ARG A 826 22.22 -22.88 -11.78
C ARG A 826 22.04 -23.37 -10.33
N GLN A 827 21.46 -22.56 -9.48
CA GLN A 827 21.19 -22.89 -8.08
C GLN A 827 19.80 -23.53 -7.88
N GLN A 828 19.00 -23.66 -8.94
CA GLN A 828 17.60 -24.11 -8.88
C GLN A 828 16.78 -23.32 -7.84
N THR A 829 17.04 -22.02 -7.73
CA THR A 829 16.29 -21.11 -6.85
C THR A 829 15.68 -19.98 -7.65
N HIS A 830 14.53 -19.49 -7.18
CA HIS A 830 13.82 -18.37 -7.77
C HIS A 830 13.98 -17.09 -6.95
N GLU A 831 14.51 -17.20 -5.73
CA GLU A 831 14.65 -16.09 -4.80
C GLU A 831 16.11 -15.59 -4.75
N LEU A 832 16.27 -14.30 -5.00
CA LEU A 832 17.52 -13.58 -4.83
C LEU A 832 17.54 -12.93 -3.45
N THR A 833 18.05 -13.68 -2.46
CA THR A 833 18.31 -13.16 -1.11
C THR A 833 19.73 -12.63 -0.99
N TRP A 834 19.89 -11.46 -0.37
CA TRP A 834 21.19 -10.79 -0.37
C TRP A 834 22.26 -11.56 0.41
N TRP A 835 21.87 -12.29 1.46
CA TRP A 835 22.79 -13.09 2.26
C TRP A 835 23.23 -14.37 1.54
N GLU A 836 22.52 -14.84 0.52
CA GLU A 836 22.92 -16.02 -0.27
C GLU A 836 23.73 -15.68 -1.52
N ILE A 837 23.87 -14.40 -1.89
CA ILE A 837 24.70 -13.97 -3.04
C ILE A 837 26.14 -14.52 -2.96
N HIS A 838 26.68 -14.78 -1.77
CA HIS A 838 28.00 -15.40 -1.62
C HIS A 838 28.12 -16.82 -2.20
N ARG A 839 26.99 -17.52 -2.44
CA ARG A 839 26.94 -18.83 -3.11
C ARG A 839 27.32 -18.76 -4.59
N PHE A 840 27.55 -17.55 -5.13
CA PHE A 840 28.11 -17.34 -6.46
C PHE A 840 29.52 -17.93 -6.59
N PHE A 841 30.20 -18.15 -5.47
CA PHE A 841 31.49 -18.83 -5.42
C PHE A 841 31.39 -20.14 -4.66
N ALA A 842 32.18 -21.13 -5.10
CA ALA A 842 32.39 -22.35 -4.33
C ALA A 842 32.93 -22.01 -2.92
N PRO A 843 32.57 -22.77 -1.86
CA PRO A 843 32.95 -22.45 -0.49
C PRO A 843 34.46 -22.30 -0.28
N GLY A 844 35.29 -23.04 -1.01
CA GLY A 844 36.76 -22.89 -1.00
C GLY A 844 37.22 -21.53 -1.52
N ARG A 845 36.68 -21.10 -2.67
CA ARG A 845 37.01 -19.82 -3.31
C ARG A 845 36.51 -18.63 -2.49
N MET A 846 35.32 -18.72 -1.91
CA MET A 846 34.79 -17.71 -0.99
C MET A 846 35.71 -17.53 0.23
N ARG A 847 36.17 -18.63 0.84
CA ARG A 847 37.11 -18.57 1.98
C ARG A 847 38.44 -17.90 1.61
N LEU A 848 38.98 -18.18 0.42
CA LEU A 848 40.19 -17.54 -0.07
C LEU A 848 40.00 -16.04 -0.29
N LEU A 849 38.93 -15.62 -0.99
CA LEU A 849 38.64 -14.20 -1.23
C LEU A 849 38.46 -13.45 0.09
N LEU A 850 37.68 -14.00 1.01
CA LEU A 850 37.44 -13.42 2.32
C LEU A 850 38.74 -13.32 3.14
N GLY A 851 39.60 -14.33 3.07
CA GLY A 851 40.93 -14.31 3.68
C GLY A 851 41.83 -13.22 3.11
N TRP A 852 41.88 -13.06 1.79
CA TRP A 852 42.61 -11.97 1.12
C TRP A 852 42.10 -10.59 1.54
N PHE A 853 40.79 -10.37 1.57
CA PHE A 853 40.19 -9.10 2.00
C PHE A 853 40.46 -8.81 3.48
N CYS A 854 40.40 -9.83 4.35
CA CYS A 854 40.77 -9.69 5.75
C CYS A 854 42.24 -9.29 5.89
N ALA A 855 43.16 -9.96 5.18
CA ALA A 855 44.58 -9.64 5.20
C ALA A 855 44.85 -8.20 4.74
N LEU A 856 44.19 -7.75 3.67
CA LEU A 856 44.29 -6.38 3.16
C LEU A 856 43.82 -5.33 4.18
N LEU A 857 42.76 -5.63 4.94
CA LEU A 857 42.23 -4.75 5.98
C LEU A 857 43.14 -4.70 7.22
N THR A 858 43.76 -5.81 7.60
CA THR A 858 44.55 -5.90 8.85
C THR A 858 46.02 -5.53 8.67
N ALA A 859 46.60 -5.74 7.48
CA ALA A 859 48.02 -5.49 7.24
C ALA A 859 48.48 -4.04 7.51
N PRO A 860 47.74 -2.99 7.11
CA PRO A 860 48.15 -1.60 7.38
C PRO A 860 48.25 -1.28 8.87
N GLY A 861 47.32 -1.80 9.69
CA GLY A 861 47.37 -1.62 11.15
C GLY A 861 48.58 -2.30 11.77
N LEU A 862 48.94 -3.49 11.27
CA LEU A 862 50.12 -4.25 11.74
C LEU A 862 51.43 -3.57 11.32
N VAL A 863 51.49 -3.01 10.10
CA VAL A 863 52.60 -2.19 9.64
C VAL A 863 52.72 -0.91 10.47
N LEU A 864 51.60 -0.26 10.79
CA LEU A 864 51.59 0.94 11.61
C LEU A 864 52.14 0.65 13.02
N VAL A 865 51.71 -0.44 13.66
CA VAL A 865 52.26 -0.91 14.96
C VAL A 865 53.77 -1.13 14.90
N TYR A 866 54.22 -1.81 13.85
CA TYR A 866 55.65 -2.05 13.64
C TYR A 866 56.42 -0.73 13.50
N LEU A 867 55.93 0.21 12.69
CA LEU A 867 56.57 1.51 12.48
C LEU A 867 56.56 2.40 13.72
N THR A 868 55.47 2.42 14.49
CA THR A 868 55.37 3.22 15.73
C THR A 868 56.05 2.59 16.93
N SER A 869 56.49 1.33 16.84
CA SER A 869 57.31 0.69 17.87
C SER A 869 58.78 1.13 17.83
N THR A 870 59.21 1.87 16.80
CA THR A 870 60.59 2.35 16.61
C THR A 870 61.10 3.37 17.65
N PRO A 871 60.28 4.24 18.29
CA PRO A 871 60.77 5.13 19.35
C PRO A 871 61.05 4.41 20.69
N LEU A 872 60.53 3.19 20.89
CA LEU A 872 60.84 2.36 22.07
C LEU A 872 62.27 1.79 22.03
N ASP A 873 62.93 1.84 20.87
CA ASP A 873 64.32 1.38 20.67
C ASP A 873 65.33 2.15 21.52
N ALA A 874 65.02 3.38 21.94
CA ALA A 874 65.92 4.21 22.75
C ALA A 874 65.85 3.91 24.26
N THR A 875 64.79 3.26 24.74
CA THR A 875 64.53 3.09 26.19
C THR A 875 64.59 1.63 26.64
N PHE A 876 64.23 0.65 25.80
CA PHE A 876 64.23 -0.78 26.16
C PHE A 876 64.61 -1.72 24.99
N PRO A 877 65.92 -1.86 24.67
CA PRO A 877 66.39 -2.62 23.51
C PRO A 877 66.08 -4.13 23.55
N ASP A 878 65.91 -4.72 24.73
CA ASP A 878 65.66 -6.17 24.89
C ASP A 878 64.21 -6.60 24.57
N LEU A 879 63.28 -5.65 24.42
CA LEU A 879 61.85 -5.94 24.17
C LEU A 879 61.52 -6.10 22.67
N ARG A 880 62.41 -5.66 21.77
CA ARG A 880 62.23 -5.68 20.31
C ARG A 880 61.98 -7.08 19.71
N PRO A 881 62.77 -8.14 20.01
CA PRO A 881 62.50 -9.47 19.48
C PRO A 881 61.19 -10.04 20.02
N THR A 882 60.79 -9.68 21.24
CA THR A 882 59.54 -10.13 21.86
C THR A 882 58.32 -9.47 21.22
N VAL A 883 58.35 -8.15 20.99
CA VAL A 883 57.28 -7.42 20.30
C VAL A 883 57.19 -7.86 18.82
N ALA A 884 58.32 -8.02 18.13
CA ALA A 884 58.34 -8.53 16.75
C ALA A 884 57.86 -9.99 16.67
N ALA A 885 58.23 -10.85 17.62
CA ALA A 885 57.77 -12.24 17.70
C ALA A 885 56.29 -12.35 18.07
N LEU A 886 55.78 -11.51 18.98
CA LEU A 886 54.35 -11.46 19.33
C LEU A 886 53.51 -10.91 18.19
N THR A 887 53.99 -9.88 17.48
CA THR A 887 53.32 -9.32 16.30
C THR A 887 53.36 -10.30 15.14
N GLY A 888 54.51 -10.96 14.90
CA GLY A 888 54.67 -12.03 13.93
C GLY A 888 53.84 -13.28 14.26
N ALA A 889 53.74 -13.67 15.54
CA ALA A 889 52.90 -14.77 16.01
C ALA A 889 51.41 -14.42 15.93
N ALA A 890 51.02 -13.18 16.19
CA ALA A 890 49.66 -12.69 15.97
C ALA A 890 49.33 -12.69 14.46
N LEU A 891 50.25 -12.23 13.60
CA LEU A 891 50.13 -12.28 12.13
C LEU A 891 50.03 -13.72 11.62
N ALA A 892 50.85 -14.62 12.15
CA ALA A 892 50.84 -16.04 11.83
C ALA A 892 49.58 -16.75 12.36
N THR A 893 49.07 -16.37 13.53
CA THR A 893 47.81 -16.91 14.09
C THR A 893 46.61 -16.41 13.31
N VAL A 894 46.60 -15.14 12.88
CA VAL A 894 45.61 -14.57 11.96
C VAL A 894 45.70 -15.27 10.59
N MET A 895 46.89 -15.47 10.03
CA MET A 895 47.06 -16.24 8.78
C MET A 895 46.66 -17.71 8.91
N LEU A 896 47.01 -18.39 10.01
CA LEU A 896 46.67 -19.79 10.27
C LEU A 896 45.17 -19.99 10.52
N THR A 897 44.51 -19.04 11.20
CA THR A 897 43.05 -19.05 11.40
C THR A 897 42.29 -18.67 10.12
N VAL A 898 42.88 -17.81 9.27
CA VAL A 898 42.40 -17.47 7.92
C VAL A 898 42.42 -18.69 6.98
N VAL A 899 43.47 -19.52 7.04
CA VAL A 899 43.69 -20.65 6.13
C VAL A 899 43.02 -21.96 6.57
N ARG A 900 42.89 -22.25 7.89
CA ARG A 900 42.53 -23.62 8.35
C ARG A 900 41.19 -23.84 9.07
N SER A 901 40.40 -22.83 9.48
CA SER A 901 39.20 -23.08 10.32
C SER A 901 37.86 -23.07 9.54
N PRO A 902 37.04 -24.16 9.59
CA PRO A 902 35.73 -24.21 8.92
C PRO A 902 34.57 -23.52 9.65
N SER A 903 34.71 -23.12 10.92
CA SER A 903 33.64 -22.38 11.60
C SER A 903 34.15 -21.44 12.71
N PRO A 904 33.95 -20.11 12.61
CA PRO A 904 34.34 -19.15 13.66
C PRO A 904 33.42 -19.20 14.90
N ARG A 905 32.38 -20.03 14.89
CA ARG A 905 31.31 -20.07 15.90
C ARG A 905 31.79 -20.43 17.32
N ARG A 906 32.93 -21.13 17.46
CA ARG A 906 33.50 -21.47 18.79
C ARG A 906 34.28 -20.32 19.43
N ALA A 907 35.02 -19.53 18.65
CA ALA A 907 35.79 -18.39 19.17
C ALA A 907 34.88 -17.23 19.59
N LEU A 908 33.81 -16.98 18.83
CA LEU A 908 32.82 -15.94 19.15
C LEU A 908 32.03 -16.24 20.43
N ARG A 909 31.67 -17.50 20.71
CA ARG A 909 30.93 -17.90 21.93
C ARG A 909 31.63 -17.58 23.25
N VAL A 910 32.96 -17.48 23.26
CA VAL A 910 33.74 -17.14 24.46
C VAL A 910 33.66 -15.64 24.76
N LEU A 911 33.54 -14.80 23.73
CA LEU A 911 33.30 -13.36 23.86
C LEU A 911 31.81 -13.03 24.10
N ASP A 912 30.91 -13.86 23.55
CA ASP A 912 29.43 -13.76 23.63
C ASP A 912 28.89 -13.83 25.07
N ARG A 913 29.59 -14.51 25.98
CA ARG A 913 29.09 -14.79 27.34
C ARG A 913 29.46 -13.74 28.41
N ARG A 914 30.42 -12.85 28.14
CA ARG A 914 30.95 -11.89 29.13
C ARG A 914 30.74 -10.41 28.80
N PHE A 915 30.55 -10.04 27.53
CA PHE A 915 30.45 -8.62 27.11
C PHE A 915 29.21 -8.26 26.29
N TYR A 916 28.51 -9.24 25.71
CA TYR A 916 27.40 -9.02 24.76
C TYR A 916 26.00 -8.63 25.31
N PRO A 917 25.59 -8.88 26.58
CA PRO A 917 24.21 -8.61 27.00
C PRO A 917 23.79 -7.13 26.95
N SER A 918 24.74 -6.20 27.04
CA SER A 918 24.48 -4.76 27.03
C SER A 918 24.40 -4.18 25.61
N LEU A 919 24.98 -4.87 24.60
CA LEU A 919 25.02 -4.42 23.20
C LEU A 919 23.85 -4.97 22.36
N THR A 920 23.22 -6.07 22.76
CA THR A 920 22.10 -6.70 22.05
C THR A 920 20.81 -5.88 22.05
N ARG A 921 20.69 -4.83 22.88
CA ARG A 921 19.59 -3.85 22.79
C ARG A 921 19.66 -2.98 21.52
N LEU A 922 20.86 -2.77 20.95
CA LEU A 922 21.09 -1.99 19.74
C LEU A 922 21.07 -2.83 18.45
N THR A 923 21.16 -4.15 18.57
CA THR A 923 21.17 -5.10 17.44
C THR A 923 20.17 -6.22 17.70
N ARG A 924 18.87 -5.88 17.74
CA ARG A 924 17.83 -6.92 17.68
C ARG A 924 17.97 -7.66 16.34
N PRO A 925 17.85 -9.00 16.31
CA PRO A 925 17.70 -9.71 15.05
C PRO A 925 16.44 -9.17 14.36
N VAL A 926 16.65 -8.55 13.21
CA VAL A 926 15.57 -8.02 12.39
C VAL A 926 14.99 -9.19 11.60
N ASP A 927 13.69 -9.41 11.75
CA ASP A 927 12.99 -10.52 11.11
C ASP A 927 13.06 -10.37 9.57
N PRO A 928 13.71 -11.30 8.84
CA PRO A 928 13.89 -11.19 7.39
C PRO A 928 12.56 -11.23 6.63
N ALA A 929 11.47 -11.65 7.25
CA ALA A 929 10.13 -11.62 6.68
C ALA A 929 9.56 -10.19 6.51
N THR A 930 9.88 -9.30 7.46
CA THR A 930 9.14 -8.03 7.67
C THR A 930 9.88 -6.78 7.19
N THR A 931 11.06 -6.95 6.60
CA THR A 931 11.95 -5.84 6.28
C THR A 931 12.37 -5.80 4.82
N SER A 932 12.58 -4.59 4.29
CA SER A 932 13.18 -4.45 2.97
C SER A 932 14.54 -5.14 2.91
N PRO A 933 14.92 -5.75 1.78
CA PRO A 933 16.24 -6.35 1.59
C PRO A 933 17.36 -5.40 2.02
N ARG A 934 17.17 -4.08 1.81
CA ARG A 934 18.07 -3.04 2.30
C ARG A 934 18.05 -2.85 3.81
N ALA A 935 16.88 -2.87 4.44
CA ALA A 935 16.76 -2.76 5.89
C ALA A 935 17.41 -3.95 6.60
N SER A 936 17.20 -5.18 6.11
CA SER A 936 17.84 -6.38 6.66
C SER A 936 19.36 -6.37 6.43
N LEU A 937 19.84 -5.93 5.25
CA LEU A 937 21.29 -5.72 5.01
C LEU A 937 21.88 -4.66 5.95
N ARG A 938 21.17 -3.54 6.18
CA ARG A 938 21.63 -2.47 7.11
C ARG A 938 21.70 -2.99 8.54
N ALA A 939 20.75 -3.81 8.96
CA ALA A 939 20.74 -4.42 10.29
C ALA A 939 21.95 -5.34 10.50
N ASP A 940 22.21 -6.27 9.57
CA ASP A 940 23.37 -7.17 9.66
C ASP A 940 24.71 -6.41 9.56
N ARG A 941 24.78 -5.36 8.73
CA ARG A 941 25.95 -4.46 8.69
C ARG A 941 26.20 -3.77 10.02
N ARG A 942 25.17 -3.24 10.67
CA ARG A 942 25.31 -2.61 12.01
C ARG A 942 25.80 -3.63 13.03
N ALA A 943 25.25 -4.84 13.03
CA ALA A 943 25.69 -5.93 13.91
C ALA A 943 27.13 -6.38 13.65
N THR A 944 27.63 -6.22 12.41
CA THR A 944 29.01 -6.57 12.04
C THR A 944 30.01 -5.47 12.39
N LEU A 945 29.66 -4.20 12.17
CA LEU A 945 30.59 -3.07 12.23
C LEU A 945 30.68 -2.42 13.63
N LEU A 946 29.58 -2.39 14.39
CA LEU A 946 29.51 -1.66 15.67
C LEU A 946 30.36 -2.29 16.78
N PRO A 947 30.36 -3.64 16.98
CA PRO A 947 31.13 -4.23 18.08
C PRO A 947 32.65 -4.04 17.99
N PRO A 948 33.31 -4.21 16.81
CA PRO A 948 34.73 -3.89 16.65
C PRO A 948 35.08 -2.45 17.02
N LEU A 949 34.26 -1.48 16.60
CA LEU A 949 34.47 -0.05 16.88
C LEU A 949 34.39 0.23 18.38
N LEU A 950 33.34 -0.24 19.05
CA LEU A 950 33.15 -0.02 20.48
C LEU A 950 34.23 -0.71 21.33
N THR A 951 34.63 -1.92 20.94
CA THR A 951 35.70 -2.66 21.63
C THR A 951 37.04 -1.95 21.46
N GLY A 952 37.36 -1.49 20.25
CA GLY A 952 38.57 -0.73 19.99
C GLY A 952 38.60 0.59 20.75
N SER A 953 37.48 1.33 20.81
CA SER A 953 37.38 2.59 21.56
C SER A 953 37.55 2.38 23.06
N GLY A 954 36.94 1.32 23.62
CA GLY A 954 37.09 0.97 25.03
C GLY A 954 38.53 0.62 25.39
N LEU A 955 39.21 -0.20 24.58
CA LEU A 955 40.61 -0.56 24.80
C LEU A 955 41.54 0.64 24.68
N ALA A 956 41.29 1.55 23.73
CA ALA A 956 42.04 2.77 23.57
C ALA A 956 41.89 3.70 24.78
N ALA A 957 40.67 3.89 25.29
CA ALA A 957 40.41 4.72 26.46
C ALA A 957 41.09 4.17 27.72
N VAL A 958 41.05 2.85 27.92
CA VAL A 958 41.74 2.19 29.04
C VAL A 958 43.24 2.37 28.93
N LEU A 959 43.83 2.14 27.75
CA LEU A 959 45.26 2.27 27.55
C LEU A 959 45.73 3.72 27.79
N THR A 960 45.05 4.69 27.20
CA THR A 960 45.35 6.11 27.43
C THR A 960 45.25 6.47 28.92
N GLY A 961 44.22 6.03 29.63
CA GLY A 961 44.07 6.30 31.06
C GLY A 961 45.19 5.71 31.93
N VAL A 962 45.70 4.52 31.58
CA VAL A 962 46.76 3.83 32.33
C VAL A 962 48.13 4.45 32.07
N THR A 963 48.42 4.93 30.86
CA THR A 963 49.76 5.41 30.48
C THR A 963 49.99 6.91 30.71
N VAL A 964 48.91 7.71 30.86
CA VAL A 964 49.01 9.17 31.10
C VAL A 964 49.93 9.54 32.27
N PRO A 965 49.89 8.85 33.44
CA PRO A 965 50.75 9.19 34.57
C PRO A 965 52.25 8.97 34.32
N SER A 966 52.63 8.04 33.43
CA SER A 966 54.03 7.63 33.22
C SER A 966 54.68 8.24 31.98
N GLU A 967 53.92 8.46 30.90
CA GLU A 967 54.46 8.88 29.59
C GLU A 967 53.97 10.26 29.13
N GLY A 968 53.05 10.87 29.89
CA GLY A 968 52.44 12.15 29.54
C GLY A 968 51.28 12.04 28.55
N PHE A 969 50.50 13.13 28.46
CA PHE A 969 49.21 13.14 27.76
C PHE A 969 49.32 12.88 26.25
N ALA A 970 50.24 13.55 25.56
CA ALA A 970 50.37 13.45 24.10
C ALA A 970 50.78 12.04 23.63
N ALA A 971 51.75 11.41 24.31
CA ALA A 971 52.19 10.05 23.99
C ALA A 971 51.08 9.01 24.27
N SER A 972 50.35 9.18 25.37
CA SER A 972 49.26 8.28 25.78
C SER A 972 48.05 8.35 24.85
N VAL A 973 47.74 9.53 24.30
CA VAL A 973 46.69 9.70 23.28
C VAL A 973 47.11 9.04 21.98
N LEU A 974 48.37 9.19 21.57
CA LEU A 974 48.88 8.54 20.35
C LEU A 974 48.87 7.01 20.46
N ALA A 975 49.29 6.46 21.61
CA ALA A 975 49.24 5.02 21.89
C ALA A 975 47.79 4.49 21.94
N GLY A 976 46.86 5.25 22.50
CA GLY A 976 45.43 4.95 22.48
C GLY A 976 44.85 4.93 21.06
N LEU A 977 45.15 5.93 20.24
CA LEU A 977 44.71 6.00 18.84
C LEU A 977 45.25 4.84 17.99
N LEU A 978 46.53 4.49 18.18
CA LEU A 978 47.12 3.34 17.50
C LEU A 978 46.42 2.04 17.91
N THR A 979 46.18 1.85 19.20
CA THR A 979 45.48 0.68 19.75
C THR A 979 44.05 0.60 19.24
N PHE A 980 43.35 1.73 19.16
CA PHE A 980 42.03 1.84 18.54
C PHE A 980 42.05 1.31 17.10
N VAL A 981 42.94 1.84 16.26
CA VAL A 981 43.03 1.47 14.84
C VAL A 981 43.31 -0.01 14.67
N VAL A 982 44.27 -0.56 15.41
CA VAL A 982 44.74 -1.94 15.26
C VAL A 982 43.69 -2.93 15.74
N THR A 983 43.15 -2.73 16.93
CA THR A 983 42.14 -3.62 17.51
C THR A 983 40.85 -3.57 16.71
N THR A 984 40.43 -2.38 16.25
CA THR A 984 39.26 -2.22 15.39
C THR A 984 39.45 -2.93 14.06
N LEU A 985 40.57 -2.74 13.35
CA LEU A 985 40.81 -3.38 12.05
C LEU A 985 40.91 -4.90 12.16
N LEU A 986 41.55 -5.42 13.21
CA LEU A 986 41.66 -6.86 13.48
C LEU A 986 40.29 -7.49 13.74
N LEU A 987 39.51 -6.91 14.67
CA LEU A 987 38.17 -7.38 14.99
C LEU A 987 37.23 -7.22 13.79
N MET A 988 37.39 -6.16 12.99
CA MET A 988 36.61 -5.92 11.77
C MET A 988 36.84 -7.03 10.74
N GLY A 989 38.09 -7.43 10.49
CA GLY A 989 38.41 -8.55 9.60
C GLY A 989 37.76 -9.86 10.06
N LEU A 990 37.83 -10.16 11.35
CA LEU A 990 37.20 -11.35 11.94
C LEU A 990 35.67 -11.32 11.83
N SER A 991 35.04 -10.18 12.13
CA SER A 991 33.60 -9.98 12.04
C SER A 991 33.09 -10.11 10.60
N LEU A 992 33.74 -9.45 9.63
CA LEU A 992 33.40 -9.54 8.21
C LEU A 992 33.50 -10.97 7.66
N ARG A 993 34.44 -11.78 8.18
CA ARG A 993 34.55 -13.19 7.80
C ARG A 993 33.34 -14.03 8.26
N SER A 994 32.79 -13.70 9.42
CA SER A 994 31.72 -14.46 10.05
C SER A 994 30.31 -14.00 9.65
N SER A 995 30.16 -12.76 9.17
CA SER A 995 28.86 -12.17 8.87
C SER A 995 28.33 -12.47 7.47
N ALA A 996 27.02 -12.31 7.28
CA ALA A 996 26.41 -12.40 5.96
C ALA A 996 26.75 -11.16 5.11
N SER A 997 26.76 -9.97 5.72
CA SER A 997 27.06 -8.70 5.04
C SER A 997 28.51 -8.60 4.56
N GLY A 998 29.47 -9.19 5.27
CA GLY A 998 30.87 -9.25 4.83
C GLY A 998 31.06 -10.14 3.61
N ARG A 999 30.46 -11.34 3.63
CA ARG A 999 30.42 -12.25 2.46
C ARG A 999 29.73 -11.61 1.26
N TYR A 1000 28.61 -10.93 1.48
CA TYR A 1000 27.91 -10.15 0.46
C TYR A 1000 28.82 -9.05 -0.11
N ALA A 1001 29.47 -8.24 0.74
CA ALA A 1001 30.31 -7.12 0.31
C ALA A 1001 31.51 -7.59 -0.53
N VAL A 1002 32.22 -8.63 -0.09
CA VAL A 1002 33.33 -9.23 -0.84
C VAL A 1002 32.86 -9.79 -2.19
N THR A 1003 31.69 -10.42 -2.21
CA THR A 1003 31.12 -10.98 -3.44
C THR A 1003 30.78 -9.89 -4.45
N VAL A 1004 30.06 -8.86 -4.02
CA VAL A 1004 29.68 -7.73 -4.88
C VAL A 1004 30.92 -6.99 -5.36
N LEU A 1005 31.88 -6.73 -4.48
CA LEU A 1005 33.13 -6.05 -4.84
C LEU A 1005 33.90 -6.82 -5.92
N TRP A 1006 34.09 -8.13 -5.74
CA TRP A 1006 34.80 -8.96 -6.70
C TRP A 1006 34.08 -9.03 -8.06
N LEU A 1007 32.76 -9.19 -8.05
CA LEU A 1007 31.96 -9.28 -9.28
C LEU A 1007 31.81 -7.93 -9.97
N ALA A 1008 31.75 -6.83 -9.22
CA ALA A 1008 31.73 -5.47 -9.75
C ALA A 1008 33.06 -5.09 -10.42
N LEU A 1009 34.20 -5.48 -9.83
CA LEU A 1009 35.52 -5.32 -10.46
C LEU A 1009 35.64 -6.05 -11.81
N ARG A 1010 34.89 -7.15 -12.00
CA ARG A 1010 34.79 -7.89 -13.28
C ARG A 1010 33.69 -7.38 -14.20
N GLY A 1011 32.95 -6.35 -13.80
CA GLY A 1011 31.80 -5.82 -14.54
C GLY A 1011 30.56 -6.74 -14.55
N GLN A 1012 30.58 -7.87 -13.84
CA GLN A 1012 29.48 -8.85 -13.84
C GLN A 1012 28.28 -8.43 -12.99
N LEU A 1013 28.49 -7.54 -12.02
CA LEU A 1013 27.44 -6.90 -11.21
C LEU A 1013 27.71 -5.39 -11.07
N PRO A 1014 26.72 -4.57 -10.69
CA PRO A 1014 26.94 -3.17 -10.33
C PRO A 1014 27.56 -3.03 -8.94
N TRP A 1015 28.36 -1.97 -8.76
CA TRP A 1015 28.89 -1.56 -7.45
C TRP A 1015 27.79 -1.32 -6.41
N ARG A 1016 26.67 -0.73 -6.86
CA ARG A 1016 25.48 -0.46 -6.04
C ARG A 1016 24.39 -1.51 -6.32
N LEU A 1017 24.67 -2.79 -6.09
CA LEU A 1017 23.75 -3.89 -6.38
C LEU A 1017 22.35 -3.70 -5.78
N MET A 1018 22.23 -3.32 -4.51
CA MET A 1018 20.91 -3.04 -3.90
C MET A 1018 20.20 -1.82 -4.49
N SER A 1019 20.93 -0.88 -5.11
CA SER A 1019 20.31 0.21 -5.88
C SER A 1019 19.76 -0.27 -7.19
N PHE A 1020 20.50 -1.13 -7.86
CA PHE A 1020 20.08 -1.76 -9.09
C PHE A 1020 18.87 -2.69 -8.91
N LEU A 1021 18.86 -3.55 -7.89
CA LEU A 1021 17.74 -4.47 -7.64
C LEU A 1021 16.44 -3.73 -7.30
N ASP A 1022 16.52 -2.65 -6.52
CA ASP A 1022 15.35 -1.80 -6.26
C ASP A 1022 14.90 -1.02 -7.50
N ASP A 1023 15.81 -0.62 -8.38
CA ASP A 1023 15.47 0.01 -9.65
C ASP A 1023 14.76 -0.98 -10.59
N ALA A 1024 15.31 -2.18 -10.73
CA ALA A 1024 14.68 -3.26 -11.48
C ALA A 1024 13.32 -3.67 -10.90
N HIS A 1025 13.14 -3.55 -9.57
CA HIS A 1025 11.84 -3.73 -8.93
C HIS A 1025 10.85 -2.61 -9.28
N ARG A 1026 11.25 -1.33 -9.16
CA ARG A 1026 10.39 -0.18 -9.53
C ARG A 1026 9.97 -0.22 -10.99
N ARG A 1027 10.87 -0.66 -11.89
CA ARG A 1027 10.61 -0.82 -13.33
C ARG A 1027 9.81 -2.09 -13.68
N GLY A 1028 9.42 -2.89 -12.68
CA GLY A 1028 8.56 -4.06 -12.90
C GLY A 1028 9.28 -5.30 -13.46
N VAL A 1029 10.62 -5.31 -13.55
CA VAL A 1029 11.40 -6.49 -13.95
C VAL A 1029 11.46 -7.51 -12.82
N LEU A 1030 11.67 -7.02 -11.59
CA LEU A 1030 11.71 -7.83 -10.38
C LEU A 1030 10.48 -7.56 -9.51
N ARG A 1031 9.97 -8.60 -8.85
CA ARG A 1031 9.05 -8.49 -7.72
C ARG A 1031 9.81 -8.70 -6.42
N ARG A 1032 9.24 -8.23 -5.32
CA ARG A 1032 9.79 -8.41 -3.98
C ARG A 1032 8.90 -9.35 -3.18
N THR A 1033 9.50 -10.34 -2.52
CA THR A 1033 8.84 -11.29 -1.62
C THR A 1033 9.56 -11.27 -0.27
N GLY A 1034 9.00 -10.59 0.73
CA GLY A 1034 9.68 -10.35 2.01
C GLY A 1034 11.02 -9.61 1.84
N ALA A 1035 12.14 -10.24 2.24
CA ALA A 1035 13.51 -9.75 2.04
C ALA A 1035 14.24 -10.35 0.81
N ALA A 1036 13.52 -11.00 -0.11
CA ALA A 1036 14.06 -11.49 -1.38
C ALA A 1036 13.54 -10.68 -2.58
N TYR A 1037 14.29 -10.71 -3.68
CA TYR A 1037 13.79 -10.31 -5.01
C TYR A 1037 13.58 -11.56 -5.88
N GLN A 1038 12.62 -11.52 -6.78
CA GLN A 1038 12.36 -12.57 -7.77
C GLN A 1038 12.06 -11.93 -9.12
N PHE A 1039 12.39 -12.60 -10.23
CA PHE A 1039 11.95 -12.12 -11.56
C PHE A 1039 10.42 -12.14 -11.64
N ARG A 1040 9.81 -11.05 -12.10
CA ARG A 1040 8.35 -10.95 -12.25
C ARG A 1040 7.80 -12.03 -13.17
N HIS A 1041 8.55 -12.33 -14.25
CA HIS A 1041 8.20 -13.34 -15.23
C HIS A 1041 9.27 -14.44 -15.27
N ARG A 1042 8.88 -15.68 -14.95
CA ARG A 1042 9.78 -16.84 -14.96
C ARG A 1042 10.34 -17.12 -16.36
N LEU A 1043 9.54 -16.91 -17.40
CA LEU A 1043 9.97 -17.04 -18.80
C LEU A 1043 11.10 -16.06 -19.16
N LEU A 1044 11.01 -14.81 -18.65
CA LEU A 1044 12.09 -13.83 -18.82
C LEU A 1044 13.39 -14.30 -18.17
N GLN A 1045 13.32 -14.83 -16.93
CA GLN A 1045 14.48 -15.41 -16.26
C GLN A 1045 15.10 -16.56 -17.09
N GLN A 1046 14.28 -17.46 -17.61
CA GLN A 1046 14.75 -18.60 -18.41
C GLN A 1046 15.44 -18.15 -19.70
N VAL A 1047 14.84 -17.23 -20.46
CA VAL A 1047 15.44 -16.71 -21.70
C VAL A 1047 16.75 -15.98 -21.43
N LEU A 1048 16.79 -15.13 -20.39
CA LEU A 1048 18.03 -14.47 -19.98
C LEU A 1048 19.11 -15.47 -19.54
N ALA A 1049 18.73 -16.55 -18.84
CA ALA A 1049 19.66 -17.60 -18.45
C ALA A 1049 20.17 -18.42 -19.66
N GLU A 1050 19.34 -18.66 -20.67
CA GLU A 1050 19.73 -19.33 -21.91
C GLU A 1050 20.67 -18.46 -22.75
N GLN A 1051 20.44 -17.16 -22.84
CA GLN A 1051 21.35 -16.21 -23.50
C GLN A 1051 22.74 -16.20 -22.87
N ALA A 1052 22.81 -16.30 -21.55
CA ALA A 1052 24.08 -16.43 -20.84
C ALA A 1052 24.84 -17.72 -21.21
N LYS A 1053 24.12 -18.81 -21.55
CA LYS A 1053 24.71 -20.09 -21.96
C LYS A 1053 25.17 -20.07 -23.42
N SER A 1054 24.43 -19.40 -24.31
CA SER A 1054 24.76 -19.31 -25.74
C SER A 1054 25.87 -18.31 -26.05
N GLY A 1055 26.34 -17.54 -25.07
CA GLY A 1055 27.43 -16.57 -25.24
C GLY A 1055 27.03 -15.34 -26.05
N ASN A 1056 25.74 -15.14 -26.30
CA ASN A 1056 25.19 -14.03 -27.08
C ASN A 1056 24.59 -12.99 -26.12
N PRO A 1057 25.31 -11.90 -25.77
CA PRO A 1057 24.91 -10.96 -24.73
C PRO A 1057 23.64 -10.14 -25.00
#